data_AF-A0AAD8SQV5-F1
#
_entry.id   AF-A0AAD8SQV5-F1
#
_cell.length_a   1.000
_cell.length_b   1.000
_cell.length_c   1.000
_cell.angle_alpha   90.00
_cell.angle_beta   90.00
_cell.angle_gamma   90.00
#
_symmetry.space_group_name_H-M   'P 1'
#
loop_
_entity.id
_entity.type
_entity.pdbx_description
1 polymer ?
#
loop_
_entity_poly.entity_id
_entity_poly.type
_entity_poly.pdbx_seq_one_letter_code
_entity_poly.pdbx_strand_id
1 'polypeptide(L)'
;MFLGLIMKSFCFADESVSRPLQCSYDQYDVQSPYREEITLGLSNNAGCANQPRHIVSQDNEGSGREIAHVVPNLSAMAAQTPSGWVSLRNQNDTKINNPIGAMAALTLATPLVQALPCMAGEIPSTITPAMVPVPTLPSTVGQNEFGKTPAMLPVPTLPWMAGEDPEAWIQLLKRDYSRDPAMTLPVWNQIPVQISSPARAMAPSVMIQGDTPNTIPNNIHTPPSSVSTPIHARDISRRVQGTGVPSGSPHIPACAGVSSPTIYCSTSNASREKASPQMEALDGMEFRKIFMIFAYLYGNRIEDELSVDYIRSLMRLPLVDFESQIWNAFGHKYIDVLDRAKNLGSDPGTAKVYHCTVEIRGDSAVNIFKGPYTETRRTHLAKVVGDDNVLVVKFMGKSSEIMTDFAPYHKVAEDGIVLGLRRYQFFVYKDGGKEGKIKEERKNGGNEKCTSAVRCYFVRTDSGWKMDEPYILSGKTISQARKLFMHIHMAPTLAKYMARFALILSKTITLEIDLSAVHVIQLDDKPCSGEHGRIVVQDGEPLIHTDGTGIISEDLAMKCSTSIPEKKYLKSQDIVPSDETPMVSSRTKMCRSMAPLLTQFCMFYKGAAVKGTVLVDRRLPPATILVRPSMIKIKSDPELCGVHSISSLELMKMKTDPKLNGVQSVNSLEIVTTSNHPKRTSTSRCLIALLYYGGVKAEYFMELLHDAVEGAANARYNYDDALKLAFIYADMEDSMSARMILSGVPLEDAYLQSRLATMSQLERKGFKEGKLPIDDCFYLMGTTDPTGKLRPNEVCVILENGQYSGKVLVYKHPGLHFGDIHVFTSRYIEGIGDAVGNSRYGLLFPTTGPRSSADEMANSDHDGDMFWVSINAQLLQQFKPSNPWIQKIKPKKPNQRCPQSFNELELERKLFHDFLQARFARSSALSAAADCWLVYMDRLITDDLDEYERKVLEKKMETLVDLYYLALDAPKTGMKINVPSELIAKKYPHFMDRKQLYHSKSILGRIYDKAVKVQSENVGSIEISLDPHFKERDTSKCKPFWTRHYKEYCKDSGPLAEIQDKEEVDLKFSELYTKYKHILYHAAEFEQTPRDLKDVFDEACAIYQIVCESAVAAKKPGKCSFAWKVAGHALCHFLALETEDGKVLVPLSVAKNLLTNRKK
;
A
#
# COMPACT_ATOMS: atom_id res chain seq x y z
N MET A 1 -27.54 -37.59 -58.59
CA MET A 1 -26.64 -38.32 -59.51
C MET A 1 -25.20 -37.98 -59.11
N PHE A 2 -24.31 -38.98 -59.16
CA PHE A 2 -22.90 -38.94 -59.63
C PHE A 2 -22.02 -37.72 -59.31
N LEU A 3 -20.79 -37.87 -58.79
CA LEU A 3 -20.05 -39.04 -58.26
C LEU A 3 -18.92 -38.47 -57.36
N GLY A 4 -18.55 -39.06 -56.22
CA GLY A 4 -17.37 -39.95 -56.08
C GLY A 4 -16.01 -39.21 -55.99
N LEU A 5 -14.93 -39.75 -55.42
CA LEU A 5 -14.73 -40.96 -54.62
C LEU A 5 -13.26 -40.95 -54.09
N ILE A 6 -12.99 -41.21 -52.80
CA ILE A 6 -11.86 -42.06 -52.28
C ILE A 6 -10.39 -41.58 -52.59
N MET A 7 -9.26 -41.94 -51.92
CA MET A 7 -8.81 -42.87 -50.86
C MET A 7 -8.09 -42.11 -49.70
N LYS A 8 -8.20 -42.51 -48.43
CA LYS A 8 -7.37 -43.45 -47.62
C LYS A 8 -5.90 -43.06 -47.32
N SER A 9 -5.53 -43.31 -46.07
CA SER A 9 -4.18 -43.39 -45.48
C SER A 9 -3.32 -44.51 -46.06
N PHE A 10 -2.01 -44.54 -45.75
CA PHE A 10 -1.39 -45.65 -45.02
C PHE A 10 -0.05 -45.27 -44.34
N CYS A 11 0.34 -46.03 -43.33
CA CYS A 11 1.61 -45.90 -42.60
C CYS A 11 2.75 -46.68 -43.28
N PHE A 12 4.01 -46.42 -42.87
CA PHE A 12 5.04 -47.48 -42.73
C PHE A 12 5.96 -47.17 -41.53
N ALA A 13 6.78 -48.15 -41.14
CA ALA A 13 7.44 -48.22 -39.82
C ALA A 13 8.98 -48.24 -39.87
N ASP A 14 9.60 -48.46 -38.70
CA ASP A 14 11.05 -48.65 -38.44
C ASP A 14 11.83 -49.49 -39.48
N GLU A 15 13.12 -49.16 -39.66
CA GLU A 15 14.21 -49.98 -39.08
C GLU A 15 15.65 -49.41 -39.28
N SER A 16 16.57 -49.84 -38.40
CA SER A 16 18.04 -49.97 -38.60
C SER A 16 18.99 -48.75 -38.66
N VAL A 17 19.51 -48.36 -37.48
CA VAL A 17 20.92 -48.54 -37.04
C VAL A 17 22.12 -47.93 -37.82
N SER A 18 22.94 -47.16 -37.08
CA SER A 18 24.40 -46.86 -37.22
C SER A 18 24.97 -45.81 -38.21
N ARG A 19 25.25 -44.61 -37.65
CA ARG A 19 26.58 -43.92 -37.48
C ARG A 19 27.66 -43.99 -38.61
N PRO A 20 28.43 -42.90 -38.88
CA PRO A 20 29.05 -42.07 -37.82
C PRO A 20 29.21 -40.53 -38.01
N LEU A 21 29.18 -39.84 -36.85
CA LEU A 21 29.98 -38.68 -36.39
C LEU A 21 30.15 -37.36 -37.20
N GLN A 22 29.73 -36.28 -36.52
CA GLN A 22 30.27 -34.90 -36.50
C GLN A 22 30.20 -34.06 -37.80
N CYS A 23 29.82 -32.77 -37.77
CA CYS A 23 29.83 -31.79 -36.67
C CYS A 23 28.64 -30.81 -36.78
N SER A 24 28.04 -30.39 -35.65
CA SER A 24 27.07 -29.27 -35.58
C SER A 24 27.49 -28.24 -34.53
N TYR A 25 27.10 -26.98 -34.78
CA TYR A 25 27.20 -25.85 -33.85
C TYR A 25 25.79 -25.23 -33.77
N ASP A 26 25.00 -25.69 -32.80
CA ASP A 26 23.63 -25.22 -32.63
C ASP A 26 23.59 -23.91 -31.84
N GLN A 27 22.85 -22.93 -32.36
CA GLN A 27 22.75 -21.59 -31.78
C GLN A 27 21.55 -21.47 -30.84
N TYR A 28 21.82 -21.21 -29.56
CA TYR A 28 20.77 -20.90 -28.57
C TYR A 28 20.32 -19.43 -28.69
N ASP A 29 19.03 -19.19 -28.45
CA ASP A 29 18.29 -18.04 -28.98
C ASP A 29 17.78 -17.11 -27.86
N VAL A 30 18.08 -15.82 -27.97
CA VAL A 30 18.08 -14.87 -26.85
C VAL A 30 16.81 -13.99 -26.81
N GLN A 31 16.17 -13.87 -25.65
CA GLN A 31 14.94 -13.09 -25.44
C GLN A 31 14.93 -12.32 -24.10
N SER A 32 14.12 -11.27 -23.98
CA SER A 32 14.00 -10.40 -22.78
C SER A 32 12.71 -10.72 -21.98
N PRO A 33 12.61 -10.38 -20.67
CA PRO A 33 11.58 -10.89 -19.73
C PRO A 33 10.10 -10.56 -20.02
N TYR A 34 9.80 -9.71 -21.00
CA TYR A 34 8.44 -9.28 -21.30
C TYR A 34 7.71 -10.22 -22.26
N ARG A 35 7.54 -11.47 -21.84
CA ARG A 35 6.66 -12.43 -22.52
C ARG A 35 5.82 -13.21 -21.50
N GLU A 36 4.50 -13.08 -21.59
CA GLU A 36 3.57 -14.11 -21.13
C GLU A 36 3.31 -15.00 -22.35
N GLU A 37 3.69 -16.28 -22.33
CA GLU A 37 3.36 -17.18 -23.43
C GLU A 37 1.99 -17.85 -23.25
N ILE A 38 1.21 -17.86 -24.33
CA ILE A 38 -0.16 -18.40 -24.35
C ILE A 38 -0.08 -19.87 -24.75
N THR A 39 0.13 -20.74 -23.77
CA THR A 39 0.06 -22.20 -24.00
C THR A 39 -1.39 -22.67 -23.93
N LEU A 40 -2.04 -22.78 -25.09
CA LEU A 40 -3.36 -23.41 -25.22
C LEU A 40 -3.25 -24.92 -24.97
N GLY A 41 -3.50 -25.34 -23.72
CA GLY A 41 -3.46 -26.73 -23.28
C GLY A 41 -4.59 -27.61 -23.82
N LEU A 42 -4.61 -27.88 -25.13
CA LEU A 42 -5.47 -28.90 -25.73
C LEU A 42 -4.93 -30.30 -25.42
N SER A 43 -5.36 -30.86 -24.29
CA SER A 43 -5.00 -32.22 -23.86
C SER A 43 -5.73 -33.31 -24.66
N ASN A 44 -5.24 -33.62 -25.86
CA ASN A 44 -5.60 -34.83 -26.60
C ASN A 44 -4.46 -35.84 -26.56
N ASN A 45 -4.66 -36.97 -25.87
CA ASN A 45 -4.13 -38.27 -26.27
C ASN A 45 -4.88 -39.41 -25.54
N ALA A 46 -4.88 -40.61 -26.12
CA ALA A 46 -5.71 -41.74 -25.69
C ALA A 46 -4.96 -43.08 -25.75
N GLY A 47 -5.51 -44.12 -25.09
CA GLY A 47 -4.92 -45.46 -24.96
C GLY A 47 -4.31 -45.66 -23.57
N CYS A 48 -4.90 -46.47 -22.68
CA CYS A 48 -4.88 -47.96 -22.66
C CYS A 48 -3.54 -48.53 -22.17
N ALA A 49 -3.51 -49.50 -21.25
CA ALA A 49 -4.61 -50.08 -20.45
C ALA A 49 -4.06 -50.78 -19.18
N ASN A 50 -4.90 -50.92 -18.15
CA ASN A 50 -4.91 -52.11 -17.26
C ASN A 50 -6.16 -52.12 -16.35
N GLN A 51 -6.74 -53.30 -16.18
CA GLN A 51 -7.87 -53.64 -15.29
C GLN A 51 -7.46 -54.85 -14.42
N PRO A 52 -8.28 -55.32 -13.45
CA PRO A 52 -8.98 -54.60 -12.38
C PRO A 52 -8.67 -55.29 -11.02
N ARG A 53 -9.61 -55.19 -10.05
CA ARG A 53 -9.80 -55.91 -8.74
C ARG A 53 -9.83 -54.92 -7.56
N HIS A 54 -10.71 -55.04 -6.57
CA HIS A 54 -11.95 -55.85 -6.44
C HIS A 54 -12.96 -55.10 -5.55
N ILE A 55 -14.24 -55.46 -5.64
CA ILE A 55 -15.36 -54.89 -4.86
C ILE A 55 -15.40 -55.50 -3.45
N VAL A 56 -15.74 -54.68 -2.44
CA VAL A 56 -16.56 -55.09 -1.28
C VAL A 56 -17.67 -54.07 -1.11
N SER A 57 -18.89 -54.53 -0.87
CA SER A 57 -20.11 -53.73 -0.75
C SER A 57 -20.51 -53.48 0.71
N GLN A 58 -21.35 -52.47 0.93
CA GLN A 58 -22.55 -52.65 1.73
C GLN A 58 -23.63 -51.64 1.36
N ASP A 59 -24.88 -52.05 1.52
CA ASP A 59 -26.03 -51.49 0.83
C ASP A 59 -26.85 -50.54 1.71
N ASN A 60 -27.67 -49.68 1.08
CA ASN A 60 -29.10 -49.70 1.40
C ASN A 60 -29.99 -49.01 0.36
N GLU A 61 -31.27 -49.39 0.41
CA GLU A 61 -32.38 -48.99 -0.46
C GLU A 61 -32.87 -47.55 -0.16
N GLY A 62 -33.63 -46.86 -1.03
CA GLY A 62 -34.12 -47.23 -2.35
C GLY A 62 -35.22 -46.30 -2.86
N SER A 63 -36.01 -46.78 -3.83
CA SER A 63 -37.07 -46.09 -4.60
C SER A 63 -36.62 -45.21 -5.78
N GLY A 64 -37.38 -45.25 -6.87
CA GLY A 64 -37.15 -44.51 -8.12
C GLY A 64 -38.37 -44.61 -9.03
N ARG A 65 -38.30 -44.06 -10.26
CA ARG A 65 -39.29 -44.31 -11.32
C ARG A 65 -38.74 -44.07 -12.73
N GLU A 66 -39.40 -44.68 -13.72
CA GLU A 66 -39.06 -44.77 -15.15
C GLU A 66 -38.61 -43.44 -15.80
N ILE A 67 -37.56 -43.39 -16.63
CA ILE A 67 -37.35 -44.01 -17.96
C ILE A 67 -38.26 -43.43 -19.06
N ALA A 68 -37.66 -42.65 -19.96
CA ALA A 68 -38.07 -42.51 -21.36
C ALA A 68 -36.89 -42.04 -22.23
N HIS A 69 -36.37 -42.89 -23.11
CA HIS A 69 -35.39 -42.52 -24.15
C HIS A 69 -36.11 -42.14 -25.45
N VAL A 70 -35.79 -40.99 -26.04
CA VAL A 70 -35.68 -40.83 -27.51
C VAL A 70 -34.58 -39.84 -27.85
N VAL A 71 -33.63 -40.26 -28.69
CA VAL A 71 -32.68 -39.41 -29.45
C VAL A 71 -32.57 -40.04 -30.83
N PRO A 72 -32.78 -39.29 -31.93
CA PRO A 72 -31.67 -39.14 -32.88
C PRO A 72 -31.60 -37.79 -33.61
N ASN A 73 -30.45 -37.11 -33.42
CA ASN A 73 -29.49 -36.72 -34.47
C ASN A 73 -29.84 -35.91 -35.75
N LEU A 74 -28.92 -34.96 -36.01
CA LEU A 74 -28.17 -34.69 -37.27
C LEU A 74 -28.58 -33.60 -38.27
N SER A 75 -27.56 -32.79 -38.63
CA SER A 75 -27.30 -31.99 -39.86
C SER A 75 -28.34 -30.93 -40.30
N ALA A 76 -28.05 -29.63 -40.53
CA ALA A 76 -26.86 -28.81 -40.88
C ALA A 76 -26.62 -28.56 -42.39
N MET A 77 -25.96 -27.43 -42.69
CA MET A 77 -25.60 -26.86 -44.03
C MET A 77 -26.77 -26.18 -44.79
N ALA A 78 -26.57 -25.13 -45.60
CA ALA A 78 -25.42 -24.22 -45.81
C ALA A 78 -25.88 -22.85 -46.37
N ALA A 79 -24.95 -21.89 -46.52
CA ALA A 79 -25.22 -20.51 -46.95
C ALA A 79 -25.23 -20.30 -48.48
N GLN A 80 -25.80 -19.17 -48.92
CA GLN A 80 -25.51 -18.55 -50.22
C GLN A 80 -25.66 -17.02 -50.15
N THR A 81 -24.80 -16.31 -50.88
CA THR A 81 -24.91 -14.88 -51.21
C THR A 81 -24.80 -14.72 -52.72
N PRO A 82 -25.33 -13.62 -53.29
CA PRO A 82 -24.54 -12.89 -54.28
C PRO A 82 -24.59 -11.35 -54.07
N SER A 83 -23.83 -10.65 -54.90
CA SER A 83 -23.48 -9.22 -54.79
C SER A 83 -24.29 -8.28 -55.69
N GLY A 84 -24.21 -6.97 -55.39
CA GLY A 84 -24.70 -5.86 -56.21
C GLY A 84 -23.89 -4.58 -55.93
N TRP A 85 -23.90 -3.60 -56.84
CA TRP A 85 -22.97 -2.45 -56.85
C TRP A 85 -23.68 -1.10 -57.05
N VAL A 86 -22.91 0.00 -57.01
CA VAL A 86 -23.23 1.41 -57.39
C VAL A 86 -23.99 2.24 -56.33
N SER A 87 -23.88 3.58 -56.24
CA SER A 87 -22.75 4.52 -56.02
C SER A 87 -23.28 5.99 -56.13
N LEU A 88 -22.42 6.99 -55.83
CA LEU A 88 -22.60 8.46 -55.98
C LEU A 88 -23.53 9.25 -55.01
N ARG A 89 -22.86 10.01 -54.12
CA ARG A 89 -22.82 11.50 -54.02
C ARG A 89 -24.06 12.36 -53.68
N ASN A 90 -23.80 13.23 -52.69
CA ASN A 90 -24.00 14.70 -52.64
C ASN A 90 -25.32 15.35 -52.15
N GLN A 91 -25.18 15.99 -50.97
CA GLN A 91 -25.33 17.45 -50.73
C GLN A 91 -26.66 18.10 -50.29
N ASN A 92 -26.47 19.01 -49.31
CA ASN A 92 -27.16 20.27 -48.99
C ASN A 92 -28.52 20.27 -48.25
N ASP A 93 -28.49 20.82 -47.04
CA ASP A 93 -29.27 21.99 -46.56
C ASP A 93 -30.63 22.29 -47.23
N THR A 94 -31.73 22.48 -46.50
CA THR A 94 -31.91 23.73 -45.73
C THR A 94 -33.03 23.74 -44.66
N LYS A 95 -32.76 24.56 -43.64
CA LYS A 95 -33.62 25.30 -42.68
C LYS A 95 -35.15 25.45 -42.90
N ILE A 96 -35.87 25.29 -41.77
CA ILE A 96 -36.91 26.19 -41.19
C ILE A 96 -38.27 26.36 -41.92
N ASN A 97 -39.38 26.01 -41.24
CA ASN A 97 -40.48 26.96 -40.94
C ASN A 97 -41.53 26.44 -39.91
N ASN A 98 -42.08 27.39 -39.15
CA ASN A 98 -43.36 27.39 -38.41
C ASN A 98 -44.29 28.45 -39.13
N PRO A 99 -45.54 28.86 -38.74
CA PRO A 99 -46.27 28.69 -37.46
C PRO A 99 -47.86 28.55 -37.52
N ILE A 100 -48.53 28.53 -36.34
CA ILE A 100 -49.87 29.14 -35.97
C ILE A 100 -51.24 28.52 -36.41
N GLY A 101 -52.20 28.46 -35.43
CA GLY A 101 -53.68 28.33 -35.57
C GLY A 101 -54.32 27.31 -34.57
N ALA A 102 -55.06 27.64 -33.49
CA ALA A 102 -56.44 28.20 -33.34
C ALA A 102 -57.58 27.15 -33.57
N MET A 103 -58.70 27.01 -32.82
CA MET A 103 -59.41 27.71 -31.71
C MET A 103 -60.19 26.71 -30.80
N ALA A 104 -60.46 26.94 -29.49
CA ALA A 104 -61.66 27.51 -28.79
C ALA A 104 -63.05 26.79 -28.95
N ALA A 105 -64.00 26.69 -27.98
CA ALA A 105 -64.04 26.84 -26.49
C ALA A 105 -65.47 26.47 -25.90
N LEU A 106 -65.63 26.50 -24.55
CA LEU A 106 -66.90 26.59 -23.74
C LEU A 106 -67.81 25.32 -23.66
N THR A 107 -68.71 25.02 -22.68
CA THR A 107 -69.04 25.31 -21.23
C THR A 107 -70.20 24.34 -20.80
N LEU A 108 -70.76 24.16 -19.57
CA LEU A 108 -70.63 24.64 -18.17
C LEU A 108 -71.36 23.64 -17.19
N ALA A 109 -71.37 23.93 -15.87
CA ALA A 109 -72.48 23.78 -14.88
C ALA A 109 -72.19 22.99 -13.56
N THR A 110 -72.74 23.50 -12.44
CA THR A 110 -72.74 22.95 -11.06
C THR A 110 -74.18 22.86 -10.51
N PRO A 111 -74.37 22.32 -9.28
CA PRO A 111 -75.04 23.14 -8.26
C PRO A 111 -74.38 23.07 -6.84
N LEU A 112 -75.00 23.73 -5.85
CA LEU A 112 -74.45 24.16 -4.54
C LEU A 112 -75.53 24.09 -3.42
N VAL A 113 -75.32 24.78 -2.27
CA VAL A 113 -76.10 24.83 -0.98
C VAL A 113 -75.66 23.75 0.04
N GLN A 114 -75.41 23.98 1.35
CA GLN A 114 -75.15 25.14 2.28
C GLN A 114 -74.39 24.55 3.54
N ALA A 115 -74.09 25.16 4.70
CA ALA A 115 -74.51 26.40 5.41
C ALA A 115 -73.34 27.03 6.26
N LEU A 116 -73.65 27.66 7.42
CA LEU A 116 -72.86 28.56 8.30
C LEU A 116 -73.55 28.63 9.71
N PRO A 117 -73.12 29.37 10.77
CA PRO A 117 -71.82 29.98 11.16
C PRO A 117 -71.45 29.98 12.70
N CYS A 118 -70.27 30.55 13.03
CA CYS A 118 -70.00 31.55 14.12
C CYS A 118 -69.75 31.24 15.63
N MET A 119 -69.06 32.24 16.24
CA MET A 119 -68.86 32.62 17.66
C MET A 119 -67.73 32.00 18.52
N ALA A 120 -67.38 32.72 19.60
CA ALA A 120 -66.14 32.62 20.38
C ALA A 120 -66.39 32.52 21.91
N GLY A 121 -65.34 32.30 22.71
CA GLY A 121 -65.38 32.28 24.18
C GLY A 121 -63.99 32.23 24.83
N GLU A 122 -63.87 32.69 26.07
CA GLU A 122 -62.61 32.88 26.81
C GLU A 122 -62.50 31.99 28.08
N ILE A 123 -61.25 31.71 28.52
CA ILE A 123 -60.71 31.74 29.90
C ILE A 123 -61.67 31.30 31.05
N PRO A 124 -61.35 30.27 31.88
CA PRO A 124 -60.26 30.42 32.87
C PRO A 124 -59.46 29.16 33.30
N SER A 125 -58.43 29.41 34.11
CA SER A 125 -57.57 28.47 34.86
C SER A 125 -58.17 28.01 36.21
N THR A 126 -57.73 26.86 36.78
CA THR A 126 -57.03 26.77 38.11
C THR A 126 -56.82 25.33 38.69
N ILE A 127 -55.64 25.12 39.32
CA ILE A 127 -55.35 24.40 40.60
C ILE A 127 -55.38 22.84 40.71
N THR A 128 -54.57 22.35 41.67
CA THR A 128 -54.15 20.98 42.11
C THR A 128 -55.03 20.45 43.30
N PRO A 129 -54.66 19.51 44.24
CA PRO A 129 -53.48 18.61 44.46
C PRO A 129 -53.76 17.17 45.04
N ALA A 130 -52.73 16.50 45.60
CA ALA A 130 -52.74 15.44 46.66
C ALA A 130 -53.17 13.98 46.27
N MET A 131 -52.76 12.86 46.92
CA MET A 131 -51.87 12.44 48.06
C MET A 131 -51.40 10.95 47.79
N VAL A 132 -50.33 10.28 48.30
CA VAL A 132 -49.67 10.07 49.63
C VAL A 132 -50.48 9.16 50.59
N PRO A 133 -50.01 7.95 51.06
CA PRO A 133 -48.76 7.66 51.84
C PRO A 133 -47.93 6.42 51.37
N VAL A 134 -46.72 6.00 51.86
CA VAL A 134 -45.94 6.08 53.15
C VAL A 134 -46.35 4.98 54.19
N PRO A 135 -45.50 4.37 55.09
CA PRO A 135 -44.11 4.62 55.62
C PRO A 135 -43.10 3.46 55.34
N THR A 136 -41.91 3.17 55.95
CA THR A 136 -40.94 3.63 57.03
C THR A 136 -39.51 3.08 56.64
N LEU A 137 -38.29 3.36 57.16
CA LEU A 137 -37.63 3.64 58.48
C LEU A 137 -37.51 2.41 59.43
N PRO A 138 -36.46 2.24 60.31
CA PRO A 138 -35.56 3.21 60.98
C PRO A 138 -34.02 2.91 60.79
N SER A 139 -32.96 3.58 61.31
CA SER A 139 -32.60 4.87 61.95
C SER A 139 -31.07 4.89 62.26
N THR A 140 -30.42 6.05 62.07
CA THR A 140 -29.18 6.66 62.68
C THR A 140 -28.36 5.90 63.76
N VAL A 141 -27.04 6.12 64.00
CA VAL A 141 -26.22 7.38 64.08
C VAL A 141 -24.71 7.08 63.87
N GLY A 142 -23.86 8.06 63.48
CA GLY A 142 -22.38 8.05 63.74
C GLY A 142 -21.54 9.02 62.86
N GLN A 143 -20.63 9.82 63.46
CA GLN A 143 -19.71 10.74 62.76
C GLN A 143 -18.22 10.45 63.07
N ASN A 144 -17.33 10.76 62.11
CA ASN A 144 -15.98 11.30 62.36
C ASN A 144 -15.38 11.94 61.09
N GLU A 145 -14.34 12.76 61.23
CA GLU A 145 -13.79 13.63 60.18
C GLU A 145 -12.43 13.15 59.58
N PHE A 146 -11.95 13.88 58.56
CA PHE A 146 -10.65 13.80 57.85
C PHE A 146 -10.40 12.55 56.96
N GLY A 147 -9.89 12.70 55.71
CA GLY A 147 -9.73 13.93 54.94
C GLY A 147 -8.96 13.81 53.61
N LYS A 148 -9.22 14.77 52.70
CA LYS A 148 -8.37 15.25 51.59
C LYS A 148 -7.90 14.24 50.51
N THR A 149 -8.73 14.05 49.48
CA THR A 149 -8.22 13.99 48.09
C THR A 149 -7.75 15.40 47.65
N PRO A 150 -6.61 15.54 46.95
CA PRO A 150 -6.25 16.82 46.34
C PRO A 150 -7.17 17.11 45.14
N ALA A 151 -7.66 18.35 45.03
CA ALA A 151 -8.45 18.77 43.88
C ALA A 151 -7.56 18.83 42.64
N MET A 152 -7.98 18.19 41.54
CA MET A 152 -7.36 18.44 40.24
C MET A 152 -7.68 19.87 39.80
N LEU A 153 -6.65 20.61 39.37
CA LEU A 153 -6.86 21.86 38.64
C LEU A 153 -7.63 21.56 37.34
N PRO A 154 -8.59 22.41 36.96
CA PRO A 154 -9.28 22.24 35.68
C PRO A 154 -8.28 22.49 34.54
N VAL A 155 -8.06 21.48 33.70
CA VAL A 155 -7.53 21.69 32.35
C VAL A 155 -8.53 22.60 31.62
N PRO A 156 -8.08 23.67 30.94
CA PRO A 156 -9.01 24.60 30.29
C PRO A 156 -9.73 23.94 29.10
N THR A 157 -10.91 23.39 29.37
CA THR A 157 -11.89 23.02 28.33
C THR A 157 -12.36 24.29 27.63
N LEU A 158 -11.89 24.48 26.40
CA LEU A 158 -12.29 25.58 25.55
C LEU A 158 -13.79 25.46 25.24
N PRO A 159 -14.60 26.50 25.49
CA PRO A 159 -16.02 26.44 25.18
C PRO A 159 -16.28 26.21 23.68
N TRP A 160 -17.33 25.44 23.41
CA TRP A 160 -18.04 25.30 22.14
C TRP A 160 -17.84 26.47 21.14
N MET A 161 -17.52 26.15 19.88
CA MET A 161 -18.15 26.86 18.76
C MET A 161 -17.95 26.18 17.39
N ALA A 162 -19.01 26.22 16.60
CA ALA A 162 -18.91 26.50 15.17
C ALA A 162 -19.50 27.90 14.96
N GLY A 163 -18.84 28.77 14.20
CA GLY A 163 -19.44 30.02 13.71
C GLY A 163 -18.79 31.36 14.09
N GLU A 164 -17.71 31.40 14.88
CA GLU A 164 -17.01 32.67 15.20
C GLU A 164 -15.54 32.71 14.77
N ASP A 165 -14.99 33.93 14.91
CA ASP A 165 -13.82 34.49 14.22
C ASP A 165 -12.48 33.76 14.46
N PRO A 166 -11.73 33.39 13.39
CA PRO A 166 -10.34 32.93 13.51
C PRO A 166 -9.42 33.86 14.32
N GLU A 167 -9.66 35.18 14.31
CA GLU A 167 -8.86 36.17 15.04
C GLU A 167 -8.89 35.90 16.56
N ALA A 168 -10.01 35.38 17.10
CA ALA A 168 -10.17 35.08 18.53
C ALA A 168 -9.25 33.93 19.01
N TRP A 169 -9.08 32.90 18.19
CA TRP A 169 -8.18 31.78 18.46
C TRP A 169 -6.72 32.21 18.39
N ILE A 170 -6.40 33.10 17.46
CA ILE A 170 -5.08 33.71 17.33
C ILE A 170 -4.76 34.58 18.57
N GLN A 171 -5.74 35.28 19.15
CA GLN A 171 -5.56 36.02 20.41
C GLN A 171 -5.34 35.09 21.61
N LEU A 172 -6.05 33.97 21.72
CA LEU A 172 -5.84 32.97 22.77
C LEU A 172 -4.44 32.35 22.69
N LEU A 173 -4.03 31.87 21.51
CA LEU A 173 -2.70 31.28 21.30
C LEU A 173 -1.56 32.31 21.51
N LYS A 174 -1.78 33.60 21.19
CA LYS A 174 -0.83 34.68 21.52
C LYS A 174 -0.78 35.00 23.03
N ARG A 175 -1.79 34.63 23.81
CA ARG A 175 -1.85 34.90 25.27
C ARG A 175 -0.90 34.01 26.05
N ASP A 176 -0.82 32.73 25.67
CA ASP A 176 0.10 31.74 26.26
C ASP A 176 1.58 31.96 25.87
N TYR A 177 1.86 32.91 24.95
CA TYR A 177 3.21 33.35 24.61
C TYR A 177 3.77 34.42 25.57
N SER A 178 3.01 34.84 26.60
CA SER A 178 3.51 35.74 27.65
C SER A 178 4.25 34.96 28.75
N ARG A 179 5.52 35.31 28.98
CA ARG A 179 6.25 34.87 30.19
C ARG A 179 5.70 35.51 31.47
N ASP A 180 6.07 34.94 32.62
CA ASP A 180 5.63 35.31 33.96
C ASP A 180 5.82 36.80 34.33
N PRO A 181 4.84 37.42 35.01
CA PRO A 181 4.98 38.74 35.61
C PRO A 181 5.16 38.67 37.15
N ALA A 182 6.41 38.68 37.67
CA ALA A 182 6.71 39.19 39.02
C ALA A 182 8.22 39.31 39.34
N MET A 183 8.81 40.49 39.13
CA MET A 183 9.68 41.13 40.15
C MET A 183 9.52 42.64 40.08
N THR A 184 9.79 43.34 41.18
CA THR A 184 9.22 44.67 41.47
C THR A 184 10.00 45.86 40.91
N LEU A 185 9.23 46.91 40.61
CA LEU A 185 9.63 48.29 40.26
C LEU A 185 10.68 48.88 41.23
N PRO A 186 11.51 49.84 40.76
CA PRO A 186 11.06 51.23 40.84
C PRO A 186 11.27 52.10 39.58
N VAL A 187 10.15 52.72 39.13
CA VAL A 187 9.98 54.14 38.75
C VAL A 187 10.98 54.79 37.76
N TRP A 188 10.46 55.40 36.68
CA TRP A 188 10.45 56.86 36.41
C TRP A 188 9.53 57.16 35.19
N ASN A 189 9.14 58.42 34.99
CA ASN A 189 7.98 58.83 34.18
C ASN A 189 8.33 59.51 32.83
N GLN A 190 7.30 59.62 31.95
CA GLN A 190 7.20 60.43 30.70
C GLN A 190 8.01 59.88 29.49
N ILE A 191 7.45 59.59 28.29
CA ILE A 191 6.55 60.33 27.35
C ILE A 191 7.31 61.45 26.59
N PRO A 192 7.30 61.53 25.23
CA PRO A 192 7.14 60.51 24.16
C PRO A 192 8.14 60.74 22.97
N VAL A 193 7.82 60.31 21.72
CA VAL A 193 8.24 60.94 20.43
C VAL A 193 9.75 60.80 20.02
N GLN A 194 10.19 60.62 18.75
CA GLN A 194 9.58 60.14 17.48
C GLN A 194 10.68 59.94 16.41
N ILE A 195 10.34 59.28 15.28
CA ILE A 195 10.87 59.52 13.91
C ILE A 195 12.33 59.09 13.52
N SER A 196 12.46 58.77 12.22
CA SER A 196 13.65 58.71 11.34
C SER A 196 14.81 57.75 11.65
N SER A 197 14.75 56.62 10.95
CA SER A 197 15.80 56.06 10.07
C SER A 197 16.53 57.11 9.19
N PRO A 198 17.55 56.78 8.35
CA PRO A 198 18.13 55.45 8.07
C PRO A 198 19.69 55.42 7.90
N ALA A 199 20.16 54.24 7.47
CA ALA A 199 21.15 54.03 6.40
C ALA A 199 22.64 53.71 6.71
N ARG A 200 23.13 52.76 5.90
CA ARG A 200 24.51 52.50 5.42
C ARG A 200 25.64 52.55 6.47
N ALA A 201 26.16 51.43 6.95
CA ALA A 201 26.88 50.36 6.25
C ALA A 201 28.26 50.77 5.69
N MET A 202 29.32 50.18 6.25
CA MET A 202 30.54 49.80 5.55
C MET A 202 31.27 48.68 6.31
N ALA A 203 31.77 47.72 5.54
CA ALA A 203 32.86 46.81 5.86
C ALA A 203 33.78 46.81 4.61
N PRO A 204 34.95 46.15 4.58
CA PRO A 204 35.69 45.46 5.65
C PRO A 204 37.14 46.01 5.78
N SER A 205 38.03 45.33 6.52
CA SER A 205 39.38 44.95 6.05
C SER A 205 40.18 44.14 7.09
N VAL A 206 41.23 43.46 6.61
CA VAL A 206 42.13 42.55 7.37
C VAL A 206 43.53 43.16 7.46
N MET A 207 44.25 42.93 8.57
CA MET A 207 45.73 42.97 8.62
C MET A 207 46.30 41.91 9.58
N ILE A 208 47.61 41.67 9.50
CA ILE A 208 48.38 40.56 10.09
C ILE A 208 49.67 41.13 10.74
N GLN A 209 50.38 40.32 11.55
CA GLN A 209 51.64 40.58 12.31
C GLN A 209 51.41 41.07 13.76
N GLY A 210 52.22 40.67 14.76
CA GLY A 210 53.37 39.74 14.72
C GLY A 210 54.02 39.47 16.11
N ASP A 211 55.24 38.91 16.07
CA ASP A 211 56.27 38.82 17.12
C ASP A 211 56.19 37.77 18.28
N THR A 212 57.37 37.52 18.88
CA THR A 212 57.72 36.54 19.95
C THR A 212 58.82 37.14 20.85
N PRO A 213 59.14 36.59 22.05
CA PRO A 213 60.28 35.64 22.12
C PRO A 213 60.30 34.59 23.27
N ASN A 214 61.21 33.60 23.12
CA ASN A 214 61.89 32.68 24.08
C ASN A 214 61.61 32.78 25.61
N THR A 215 61.66 31.69 26.41
CA THR A 215 62.90 30.90 26.72
C THR A 215 62.59 29.56 27.45
N ILE A 216 63.52 28.60 27.46
CA ILE A 216 63.43 27.23 28.07
C ILE A 216 64.16 27.15 29.44
N PRO A 217 64.05 26.05 30.23
CA PRO A 217 65.10 25.01 30.16
C PRO A 217 64.62 23.54 30.31
N ASN A 218 65.43 22.61 29.82
CA ASN A 218 65.30 21.15 30.00
C ASN A 218 66.25 20.64 31.10
N ASN A 219 65.98 19.47 31.70
CA ASN A 219 67.04 18.47 31.91
C ASN A 219 66.54 17.01 32.08
N ILE A 220 67.48 16.07 32.05
CA ILE A 220 67.29 14.62 31.85
C ILE A 220 67.70 13.82 33.11
N HIS A 221 67.07 12.66 33.39
CA HIS A 221 67.77 11.42 33.83
C HIS A 221 66.86 10.17 33.85
N THR A 222 67.49 8.99 33.90
CA THR A 222 66.86 7.65 33.79
C THR A 222 67.09 6.80 35.07
N PRO A 223 67.02 5.44 35.06
CA PRO A 223 66.16 4.65 35.95
C PRO A 223 66.86 4.10 37.22
N PRO A 224 66.17 3.25 38.01
CA PRO A 224 66.78 1.95 38.33
C PRO A 224 65.80 0.75 38.30
N SER A 225 66.34 -0.46 38.45
CA SER A 225 65.63 -1.75 38.36
C SER A 225 66.12 -2.81 39.36
N SER A 226 65.21 -3.42 40.12
CA SER A 226 65.38 -4.67 40.91
C SER A 226 64.00 -5.08 41.46
N VAL A 227 63.39 -6.25 41.21
CA VAL A 227 63.84 -7.64 41.42
C VAL A 227 64.07 -7.98 42.90
N SER A 228 63.10 -8.65 43.54
CA SER A 228 63.28 -9.85 44.40
C SER A 228 61.94 -10.37 44.97
N THR A 229 61.84 -11.70 45.10
CA THR A 229 60.83 -12.48 45.87
C THR A 229 61.52 -12.97 47.18
N PRO A 230 61.04 -13.97 47.99
CA PRO A 230 59.77 -14.71 48.06
C PRO A 230 59.20 -14.86 49.52
N ILE A 231 58.20 -15.74 49.77
CA ILE A 231 58.18 -16.84 50.79
C ILE A 231 56.75 -17.40 51.07
N HIS A 232 56.65 -18.66 51.52
CA HIS A 232 55.42 -19.44 51.77
C HIS A 232 55.08 -19.68 53.27
N ALA A 233 53.78 -19.81 53.58
CA ALA A 233 53.16 -20.87 54.43
C ALA A 233 51.62 -20.86 54.16
N ARG A 234 50.82 -21.92 54.00
CA ARG A 234 50.68 -23.29 54.57
C ARG A 234 49.90 -23.38 55.90
N ASP A 235 48.61 -23.78 55.78
CA ASP A 235 47.94 -24.91 56.47
C ASP A 235 46.56 -25.13 55.76
N ILE A 236 45.96 -26.31 55.53
CA ILE A 236 45.76 -27.58 56.29
C ILE A 236 44.69 -27.36 57.39
N SER A 237 43.48 -27.95 57.38
CA SER A 237 43.11 -29.33 57.01
C SER A 237 41.59 -29.59 56.81
N ARG A 238 41.29 -30.68 56.07
CA ARG A 238 40.17 -31.66 56.20
C ARG A 238 38.68 -31.28 55.97
N ARG A 239 37.98 -32.24 55.33
CA ARG A 239 36.53 -32.38 55.17
C ARG A 239 35.89 -33.10 56.36
N VAL A 240 34.57 -32.95 56.53
CA VAL A 240 33.63 -34.03 56.93
C VAL A 240 32.38 -33.94 56.03
N GLN A 241 31.73 -35.06 55.72
CA GLN A 241 30.46 -35.12 54.97
C GLN A 241 29.27 -35.32 55.93
N GLY A 242 28.09 -34.81 55.58
CA GLY A 242 26.83 -35.03 56.31
C GLY A 242 25.63 -34.98 55.35
N THR A 243 24.59 -35.76 55.64
CA THR A 243 23.47 -36.07 54.73
C THR A 243 22.10 -35.74 55.32
N GLY A 244 21.14 -35.27 54.49
CA GLY A 244 19.70 -35.39 54.76
C GLY A 244 18.89 -34.10 54.99
N VAL A 245 18.22 -33.59 53.94
CA VAL A 245 16.76 -33.74 53.67
C VAL A 245 15.82 -33.91 54.92
N PRO A 246 14.62 -33.28 55.03
CA PRO A 246 13.98 -32.18 54.26
C PRO A 246 13.25 -31.08 55.10
N SER A 247 12.52 -30.19 54.39
CA SER A 247 11.25 -29.54 54.78
C SER A 247 11.27 -28.27 55.65
N GLY A 248 10.45 -27.28 55.26
CA GLY A 248 10.19 -26.04 56.01
C GLY A 248 9.77 -24.86 55.12
N SER A 249 8.49 -24.47 55.18
CA SER A 249 7.91 -23.27 54.56
C SER A 249 6.66 -22.88 55.36
N PRO A 250 6.21 -21.60 55.41
CA PRO A 250 6.73 -20.38 54.79
C PRO A 250 7.18 -19.32 55.83
N HIS A 251 7.55 -18.10 55.39
CA HIS A 251 7.00 -16.81 55.89
C HIS A 251 7.65 -15.60 55.19
N ILE A 252 6.98 -14.44 55.19
CA ILE A 252 7.42 -13.16 54.61
C ILE A 252 7.43 -12.10 55.73
N PRO A 253 8.45 -11.24 55.81
CA PRO A 253 8.15 -9.81 55.91
C PRO A 253 9.11 -8.84 55.17
N ALA A 254 8.50 -7.84 54.54
CA ALA A 254 8.91 -6.44 54.33
C ALA A 254 10.40 -5.99 54.16
N CYS A 255 10.64 -5.35 53.02
CA CYS A 255 11.47 -4.16 52.75
C CYS A 255 12.36 -3.54 53.85
N ALA A 256 13.66 -3.35 53.56
CA ALA A 256 14.27 -2.04 53.25
C ALA A 256 15.81 -2.12 53.11
N GLY A 257 16.41 -1.29 52.24
CA GLY A 257 17.87 -1.16 52.16
C GLY A 257 18.37 -0.69 50.78
N VAL A 258 18.81 0.56 50.67
CA VAL A 258 19.46 1.10 49.45
C VAL A 258 20.97 0.88 49.54
N SER A 259 21.58 0.33 48.50
CA SER A 259 23.02 0.29 48.32
C SER A 259 23.43 0.69 46.90
N SER A 260 24.56 1.39 46.80
CA SER A 260 25.10 1.98 45.56
C SER A 260 25.81 0.93 44.68
N PRO A 261 26.09 1.21 43.39
CA PRO A 261 26.16 0.14 42.38
C PRO A 261 27.39 -0.76 42.52
N THR A 262 27.15 -2.05 42.68
CA THR A 262 28.18 -3.10 42.61
C THR A 262 28.71 -3.23 41.19
N ILE A 263 30.02 -3.47 41.08
CA ILE A 263 30.78 -3.70 39.84
C ILE A 263 30.09 -4.77 38.95
N TYR A 264 30.09 -4.54 37.64
CA TYR A 264 29.63 -5.50 36.63
C TYR A 264 30.35 -6.85 36.77
N CYS A 265 29.70 -7.82 37.42
CA CYS A 265 30.02 -9.23 37.28
C CYS A 265 29.19 -9.77 36.11
N SER A 266 29.84 -10.41 35.13
CA SER A 266 29.18 -10.88 33.91
C SER A 266 28.16 -11.98 34.21
N THR A 267 26.87 -11.67 34.14
CA THR A 267 25.80 -12.68 34.09
C THR A 267 26.05 -13.61 32.91
N SER A 268 26.01 -14.92 33.12
CA SER A 268 26.22 -15.89 32.05
C SER A 268 25.10 -15.78 31.03
N ASN A 269 25.49 -15.66 29.77
CA ASN A 269 24.57 -15.35 28.69
C ASN A 269 24.00 -16.68 28.17
N ALA A 270 22.72 -16.97 28.46
CA ALA A 270 22.13 -18.31 28.28
C ALA A 270 22.18 -18.86 26.82
N SER A 271 22.33 -17.97 25.83
CA SER A 271 22.58 -18.36 24.43
C SER A 271 24.01 -18.85 24.16
N ARG A 272 24.99 -18.47 25.00
CA ARG A 272 26.37 -19.01 24.98
C ARG A 272 26.50 -20.31 25.76
N GLU A 273 25.77 -20.47 26.87
CA GLU A 273 25.76 -21.72 27.66
C GLU A 273 25.31 -22.96 26.86
N LYS A 274 24.58 -22.73 25.76
CA LYS A 274 24.05 -23.76 24.85
C LYS A 274 24.63 -23.67 23.43
N ALA A 275 25.68 -22.88 23.22
CA ALA A 275 26.31 -22.73 21.91
C ALA A 275 27.22 -23.92 21.57
N SER A 276 27.17 -24.40 20.32
CA SER A 276 28.20 -25.29 19.78
C SER A 276 29.49 -24.51 19.47
N PRO A 277 30.66 -25.19 19.37
CA PRO A 277 31.90 -24.55 18.91
C PRO A 277 31.76 -23.89 17.53
N GLN A 278 30.90 -24.44 16.66
CA GLN A 278 30.52 -23.84 15.38
C GLN A 278 29.74 -22.53 15.56
N MET A 279 28.75 -22.48 16.45
CA MET A 279 28.03 -21.25 16.77
C MET A 279 28.95 -20.18 17.40
N GLU A 280 29.89 -20.58 18.25
CA GLU A 280 30.92 -19.69 18.78
C GLU A 280 31.94 -19.21 17.73
N ALA A 281 32.24 -20.01 16.71
CA ALA A 281 33.14 -19.60 15.63
C ALA A 281 32.58 -18.44 14.78
N LEU A 282 31.27 -18.17 14.86
CA LEU A 282 30.61 -17.04 14.23
C LEU A 282 30.77 -15.71 15.01
N ASP A 283 31.42 -15.70 16.19
CA ASP A 283 31.43 -14.58 17.13
C ASP A 283 32.01 -13.26 16.57
N GLY A 284 32.79 -13.31 15.49
CA GLY A 284 33.41 -12.17 14.80
C GLY A 284 32.96 -11.97 13.34
N MET A 285 31.73 -12.33 12.98
CA MET A 285 31.15 -12.06 11.64
C MET A 285 30.11 -10.93 11.67
N GLU A 286 29.74 -10.42 10.48
CA GLU A 286 28.56 -9.56 10.32
C GLU A 286 27.25 -10.38 10.31
N PHE A 287 26.12 -9.78 10.73
CA PHE A 287 24.84 -10.51 10.74
C PHE A 287 24.39 -10.98 9.36
N ARG A 288 24.68 -10.21 8.31
CA ARG A 288 24.39 -10.61 6.92
C ARG A 288 25.11 -11.92 6.55
N LYS A 289 26.36 -12.09 7.00
CA LYS A 289 27.15 -13.32 6.79
C LYS A 289 26.56 -14.52 7.55
N ILE A 290 26.26 -14.36 8.85
CA ILE A 290 25.58 -15.41 9.63
C ILE A 290 24.26 -15.82 8.98
N PHE A 291 23.40 -14.84 8.67
CA PHE A 291 22.08 -15.14 8.11
C PHE A 291 22.19 -15.93 6.81
N MET A 292 23.13 -15.60 5.93
CA MET A 292 23.33 -16.31 4.67
C MET A 292 23.86 -17.73 4.85
N ILE A 293 24.69 -18.00 5.87
CA ILE A 293 25.04 -19.38 6.26
C ILE A 293 23.78 -20.17 6.67
N PHE A 294 22.99 -19.65 7.61
CA PHE A 294 21.79 -20.33 8.10
C PHE A 294 20.67 -20.44 7.06
N ALA A 295 20.61 -19.50 6.11
CA ALA A 295 19.79 -19.65 4.91
C ALA A 295 20.30 -20.85 4.10
N TYR A 296 21.58 -20.87 3.70
CA TYR A 296 22.13 -21.86 2.76
C TYR A 296 22.28 -23.28 3.34
N LEU A 297 22.18 -23.43 4.66
CA LEU A 297 21.98 -24.72 5.33
C LEU A 297 20.55 -25.29 5.17
N TYR A 298 19.57 -24.47 4.75
CA TYR A 298 18.16 -24.84 4.52
C TYR A 298 17.47 -25.60 5.67
N GLY A 299 17.85 -25.29 6.91
CA GLY A 299 17.35 -25.95 8.13
C GLY A 299 18.15 -27.18 8.57
N ASN A 300 19.22 -27.56 7.86
CA ASN A 300 20.24 -28.47 8.37
C ASN A 300 21.03 -27.80 9.51
N ARG A 301 21.64 -28.61 10.38
CA ARG A 301 22.39 -28.12 11.54
C ARG A 301 23.80 -27.67 11.15
N ILE A 302 24.26 -26.57 11.71
CA ILE A 302 25.61 -26.04 11.45
C ILE A 302 26.71 -26.99 11.94
N GLU A 303 26.46 -27.76 13.00
CA GLU A 303 27.44 -28.76 13.51
C GLU A 303 27.68 -29.91 12.53
N ASP A 304 26.67 -30.27 11.74
CA ASP A 304 26.69 -31.46 10.88
C ASP A 304 27.29 -31.15 9.50
N GLU A 305 27.27 -29.88 9.08
CA GLU A 305 27.77 -29.42 7.77
C GLU A 305 29.13 -28.68 7.82
N LEU A 306 29.42 -27.90 8.88
CA LEU A 306 30.56 -26.98 8.90
C LEU A 306 31.56 -27.25 10.02
N SER A 307 32.86 -27.16 9.69
CA SER A 307 33.94 -27.17 10.68
C SER A 307 34.25 -25.77 11.19
N VAL A 308 34.74 -25.68 12.44
CA VAL A 308 35.14 -24.43 13.09
C VAL A 308 36.20 -23.66 12.29
N ASP A 309 37.18 -24.35 11.71
CA ASP A 309 38.25 -23.70 10.93
C ASP A 309 37.80 -23.26 9.54
N TYR A 310 36.83 -23.96 8.93
CA TYR A 310 36.17 -23.46 7.73
C TYR A 310 35.40 -22.17 8.04
N ILE A 311 34.61 -22.13 9.12
CA ILE A 311 33.90 -20.92 9.57
C ILE A 311 34.89 -19.76 9.80
N ARG A 312 36.04 -20.00 10.45
CA ARG A 312 37.10 -19.00 10.64
C ARG A 312 37.67 -18.47 9.31
N SER A 313 37.84 -19.33 8.30
CA SER A 313 38.37 -18.92 7.00
C SER A 313 37.47 -17.91 6.27
N LEU A 314 36.15 -18.03 6.44
CA LEU A 314 35.15 -17.15 5.81
C LEU A 314 35.15 -15.72 6.36
N MET A 315 35.61 -15.50 7.61
CA MET A 315 35.37 -14.26 8.35
C MET A 315 35.84 -13.01 7.60
N ARG A 316 37.04 -13.06 7.00
CA ARG A 316 37.74 -11.92 6.39
C ARG A 316 37.36 -11.62 4.95
N LEU A 317 36.55 -12.46 4.30
CA LEU A 317 36.21 -12.28 2.89
C LEU A 317 35.24 -11.10 2.67
N PRO A 318 35.36 -10.35 1.56
CA PRO A 318 34.31 -9.45 1.09
C PRO A 318 32.99 -10.22 0.91
N LEU A 319 31.86 -9.52 1.04
CA LEU A 319 30.54 -10.16 1.08
C LEU A 319 30.19 -10.98 -0.19
N VAL A 320 30.69 -10.55 -1.36
CA VAL A 320 30.48 -11.25 -2.64
C VAL A 320 31.27 -12.55 -2.69
N ASP A 321 32.55 -12.51 -2.36
CA ASP A 321 33.44 -13.69 -2.33
C ASP A 321 32.99 -14.69 -1.26
N PHE A 322 32.61 -14.17 -0.08
CA PHE A 322 32.01 -14.93 1.01
C PHE A 322 30.78 -15.72 0.54
N GLU A 323 29.82 -15.03 -0.12
CA GLU A 323 28.58 -15.64 -0.61
C GLU A 323 28.89 -16.75 -1.62
N SER A 324 29.73 -16.45 -2.61
CA SER A 324 30.05 -17.41 -3.66
C SER A 324 30.82 -18.61 -3.13
N GLN A 325 31.63 -18.45 -2.07
CA GLN A 325 32.27 -19.59 -1.41
C GLN A 325 31.26 -20.47 -0.64
N ILE A 326 30.35 -19.88 0.15
CA ILE A 326 29.34 -20.69 0.87
C ILE A 326 28.32 -21.35 -0.07
N TRP A 327 27.98 -20.71 -1.19
CA TRP A 327 27.18 -21.31 -2.26
C TRP A 327 27.87 -22.54 -2.84
N ASN A 328 29.13 -22.39 -3.28
CA ASN A 328 29.90 -23.47 -3.90
C ASN A 328 30.26 -24.61 -2.91
N ALA A 329 30.40 -24.32 -1.62
CA ALA A 329 30.72 -25.34 -0.61
C ALA A 329 29.49 -26.16 -0.16
N PHE A 330 28.33 -25.51 0.03
CA PHE A 330 27.13 -26.20 0.53
C PHE A 330 25.78 -25.64 0.02
N GLY A 331 25.64 -24.33 -0.24
CA GLY A 331 24.34 -23.75 -0.59
C GLY A 331 23.66 -24.40 -1.80
N HIS A 332 24.42 -24.69 -2.86
CA HIS A 332 23.92 -25.35 -4.07
C HIS A 332 23.39 -26.78 -3.87
N LYS A 333 23.66 -27.42 -2.73
CA LYS A 333 23.17 -28.78 -2.41
C LYS A 333 21.72 -28.76 -1.90
N TYR A 334 21.32 -27.66 -1.26
CA TYR A 334 20.10 -27.58 -0.46
C TYR A 334 19.13 -26.48 -0.93
N ILE A 335 19.60 -25.56 -1.76
CA ILE A 335 18.83 -24.42 -2.28
C ILE A 335 18.88 -24.40 -3.80
N ASP A 336 17.72 -24.18 -4.41
CA ASP A 336 17.57 -23.93 -5.84
C ASP A 336 18.25 -22.61 -6.25
N VAL A 337 18.83 -22.53 -7.45
CA VAL A 337 19.50 -21.31 -7.96
C VAL A 337 18.59 -20.07 -7.87
N LEU A 338 17.27 -20.24 -8.00
CA LEU A 338 16.27 -19.18 -7.90
C LEU A 338 16.13 -18.62 -6.46
N ASP A 339 16.37 -19.41 -5.42
CA ASP A 339 16.33 -18.96 -4.01
C ASP A 339 17.71 -18.46 -3.50
N ARG A 340 18.76 -18.48 -4.33
CA ARG A 340 20.08 -17.91 -4.03
C ARG A 340 19.98 -16.40 -3.75
N ALA A 341 20.81 -15.91 -2.81
CA ALA A 341 20.79 -14.51 -2.42
C ALA A 341 21.33 -13.59 -3.52
N LYS A 342 20.57 -12.55 -3.86
CA LYS A 342 20.87 -11.55 -4.90
C LYS A 342 21.05 -10.16 -4.25
N ASN A 343 21.45 -9.15 -5.01
CA ASN A 343 21.66 -7.77 -4.53
C ASN A 343 22.58 -7.68 -3.30
N LEU A 344 23.79 -8.25 -3.41
CA LEU A 344 24.79 -8.22 -2.34
C LEU A 344 25.35 -6.83 -2.04
N GLY A 345 25.12 -5.85 -2.91
CA GLY A 345 25.46 -4.45 -2.69
C GLY A 345 24.90 -3.86 -1.38
N SER A 346 25.45 -2.71 -1.01
CA SER A 346 25.04 -1.92 0.15
C SER A 346 24.62 -0.52 -0.28
N ASP A 347 23.43 -0.40 -0.87
CA ASP A 347 22.70 0.87 -0.86
C ASP A 347 22.18 1.10 0.58
N PRO A 348 22.63 2.14 1.31
CA PRO A 348 22.19 2.42 2.68
C PRO A 348 20.69 2.72 2.80
N GLY A 349 20.05 3.18 1.71
CA GLY A 349 18.63 3.50 1.64
C GLY A 349 17.73 2.26 1.59
N THR A 350 18.24 1.10 1.16
CA THR A 350 17.43 -0.12 1.05
C THR A 350 17.12 -0.75 2.40
N ALA A 351 15.87 -1.16 2.58
CA ALA A 351 15.44 -1.98 3.72
C ALA A 351 15.87 -3.44 3.49
N LYS A 352 16.51 -4.06 4.48
CA LYS A 352 16.81 -5.50 4.46
C LYS A 352 15.70 -6.26 5.18
N VAL A 353 15.17 -7.30 4.54
CA VAL A 353 14.07 -8.12 5.07
C VAL A 353 14.52 -9.57 5.16
N TYR A 354 14.49 -10.09 6.39
CA TYR A 354 14.93 -11.43 6.75
C TYR A 354 13.72 -12.32 6.99
N HIS A 355 13.66 -13.50 6.35
CA HIS A 355 12.53 -14.43 6.46
C HIS A 355 12.91 -15.74 7.14
N CYS A 356 11.96 -16.33 7.87
CA CYS A 356 12.05 -17.69 8.36
C CYS A 356 10.75 -18.44 8.10
N THR A 357 10.82 -19.62 7.51
CA THR A 357 9.71 -20.57 7.43
C THR A 357 9.86 -21.59 8.56
N VAL A 358 8.81 -21.79 9.35
CA VAL A 358 8.79 -22.80 10.42
C VAL A 358 7.95 -23.99 9.98
N GLU A 359 8.57 -25.17 9.95
CA GLU A 359 7.92 -26.45 9.66
C GLU A 359 7.90 -27.34 10.90
N ILE A 360 6.77 -27.97 11.19
CA ILE A 360 6.67 -28.98 12.26
C ILE A 360 6.84 -30.37 11.64
N ARG A 361 7.95 -31.03 11.97
CA ARG A 361 8.34 -32.37 11.49
C ARG A 361 8.38 -33.33 12.68
N GLY A 362 7.31 -34.11 12.85
CA GLY A 362 7.07 -34.84 14.10
C GLY A 362 6.90 -33.85 15.27
N ASP A 363 7.56 -34.13 16.39
CA ASP A 363 7.53 -33.27 17.59
C ASP A 363 8.56 -32.13 17.56
N SER A 364 9.30 -31.97 16.45
CA SER A 364 10.37 -30.99 16.28
C SER A 364 10.02 -29.89 15.28
N ALA A 365 10.43 -28.66 15.57
CA ALA A 365 10.32 -27.53 14.65
C ALA A 365 11.63 -27.32 13.89
N VAL A 366 11.54 -27.15 12.56
CA VAL A 366 12.67 -26.84 11.68
C VAL A 366 12.52 -25.40 11.17
N ASN A 367 13.58 -24.62 11.29
CA ASN A 367 13.65 -23.21 10.89
C ASN A 367 14.40 -23.09 9.56
N ILE A 368 13.70 -22.72 8.49
CA ILE A 368 14.25 -22.56 7.13
C ILE A 368 14.34 -21.07 6.81
N PHE A 369 15.54 -20.50 6.89
CA PHE A 369 15.78 -19.08 6.65
C PHE A 369 15.84 -18.76 5.15
N LYS A 370 15.31 -17.61 4.73
CA LYS A 370 15.34 -17.13 3.33
C LYS A 370 15.64 -15.63 3.25
N GLY A 371 16.31 -15.21 2.18
CA GLY A 371 16.83 -13.84 2.01
C GLY A 371 18.31 -13.72 2.44
N PRO A 372 18.78 -12.50 2.80
CA PRO A 372 18.02 -11.26 2.92
C PRO A 372 17.49 -10.76 1.57
N TYR A 373 16.28 -10.19 1.58
CA TYR A 373 15.71 -9.47 0.45
C TYR A 373 15.80 -7.95 0.65
N THR A 374 15.80 -7.20 -0.44
CA THR A 374 15.83 -5.73 -0.44
C THR A 374 14.46 -5.15 -0.74
N GLU A 375 13.94 -4.26 0.12
CA GLU A 375 12.73 -3.47 -0.12
C GLU A 375 13.04 -1.96 -0.15
N THR A 376 12.23 -1.18 -0.87
CA THR A 376 12.44 0.27 -1.08
C THR A 376 11.98 1.18 0.07
N ARG A 377 11.33 0.63 1.11
CA ARG A 377 10.89 1.37 2.31
C ARG A 377 10.94 0.49 3.56
N ARG A 378 11.60 0.96 4.62
CA ARG A 378 11.57 0.34 5.96
C ARG A 378 10.20 0.54 6.63
N THR A 379 9.77 -0.42 7.45
CA THR A 379 8.66 -0.22 8.39
C THR A 379 9.12 0.58 9.60
N HIS A 380 8.23 1.29 10.29
CA HIS A 380 8.61 2.02 11.51
C HIS A 380 9.24 1.09 12.58
N LEU A 381 8.74 -0.15 12.72
CA LEU A 381 9.40 -1.19 13.53
C LEU A 381 10.89 -1.35 13.16
N ALA A 382 11.19 -1.60 11.89
CA ALA A 382 12.57 -1.82 11.42
C ALA A 382 13.45 -0.55 11.54
N LYS A 383 12.88 0.65 11.37
CA LYS A 383 13.59 1.92 11.61
C LYS A 383 14.06 2.08 13.06
N VAL A 384 13.26 1.62 14.03
CA VAL A 384 13.53 1.74 15.46
C VAL A 384 14.47 0.65 15.98
N VAL A 385 14.25 -0.63 15.64
CA VAL A 385 15.05 -1.74 16.17
C VAL A 385 16.23 -2.16 15.28
N GLY A 386 16.26 -1.70 14.03
CA GLY A 386 17.20 -2.14 13.00
C GLY A 386 16.66 -3.30 12.16
N ASP A 387 16.89 -3.24 10.84
CA ASP A 387 16.48 -4.26 9.87
C ASP A 387 16.94 -5.68 10.27
N ASP A 388 18.15 -5.79 10.81
CA ASP A 388 18.78 -7.04 11.26
C ASP A 388 18.14 -7.64 12.53
N ASN A 389 17.24 -6.92 13.19
CA ASN A 389 16.59 -7.33 14.43
C ASN A 389 15.11 -7.67 14.24
N VAL A 390 14.63 -7.75 12.99
CA VAL A 390 13.26 -8.13 12.63
C VAL A 390 13.28 -9.36 11.71
N LEU A 391 12.60 -10.44 12.13
CA LEU A 391 12.47 -11.67 11.37
C LEU A 391 11.00 -11.86 10.96
N VAL A 392 10.73 -11.97 9.65
CA VAL A 392 9.39 -12.20 9.09
C VAL A 392 9.14 -13.71 9.04
N VAL A 393 8.28 -14.21 9.93
CA VAL A 393 8.07 -15.64 10.13
C VAL A 393 6.80 -16.13 9.43
N LYS A 394 6.92 -17.19 8.63
CA LYS A 394 5.81 -17.95 8.04
C LYS A 394 5.76 -19.35 8.68
N PHE A 395 4.70 -19.63 9.43
CA PHE A 395 4.44 -20.98 9.93
C PHE A 395 3.73 -21.81 8.87
N MET A 396 4.24 -23.00 8.57
CA MET A 396 3.59 -23.99 7.69
C MET A 396 2.61 -24.85 8.50
N GLY A 397 1.72 -25.57 7.81
CA GLY A 397 0.77 -26.50 8.43
C GLY A 397 0.34 -27.57 7.42
N LYS A 398 -0.20 -28.69 7.91
CA LYS A 398 -0.63 -29.82 7.06
C LYS A 398 -1.82 -29.38 6.19
N SER A 399 -1.80 -29.71 4.90
CA SER A 399 -2.66 -29.09 3.88
C SER A 399 -4.10 -29.62 3.78
N SER A 400 -4.44 -30.66 4.55
CA SER A 400 -5.69 -31.42 4.40
C SER A 400 -6.80 -31.11 5.41
N GLU A 401 -6.48 -30.68 6.63
CA GLU A 401 -7.40 -30.69 7.78
C GLU A 401 -7.46 -29.35 8.55
N ILE A 402 -8.54 -29.16 9.32
CA ILE A 402 -8.64 -28.04 10.26
C ILE A 402 -7.69 -28.33 11.43
N MET A 403 -6.53 -27.68 11.44
CA MET A 403 -5.52 -27.90 12.46
C MET A 403 -6.01 -27.39 13.82
N THR A 404 -6.37 -28.32 14.71
CA THR A 404 -6.89 -28.07 16.06
C THR A 404 -5.81 -28.05 17.13
N ASP A 405 -4.77 -28.86 16.98
CA ASP A 405 -3.59 -28.79 17.86
C ASP A 405 -2.64 -27.67 17.43
N PHE A 406 -2.27 -26.87 18.40
CA PHE A 406 -1.36 -25.73 18.28
C PHE A 406 -0.15 -25.83 19.23
N ALA A 407 -0.03 -26.90 20.04
CA ALA A 407 1.02 -27.03 21.05
C ALA A 407 2.46 -26.97 20.48
N PRO A 408 2.80 -27.61 19.34
CA PRO A 408 4.14 -27.49 18.75
C PRO A 408 4.48 -26.05 18.33
N TYR A 409 3.49 -25.28 17.89
CA TYR A 409 3.67 -23.89 17.49
C TYR A 409 3.85 -22.96 18.69
N HIS A 410 3.06 -23.17 19.76
CA HIS A 410 3.22 -22.44 21.02
C HIS A 410 4.63 -22.60 21.58
N LYS A 411 5.16 -23.82 21.56
CA LYS A 411 6.55 -24.08 21.98
C LYS A 411 7.57 -23.24 21.19
N VAL A 412 7.41 -23.07 19.87
CA VAL A 412 8.31 -22.20 19.06
C VAL A 412 8.20 -20.72 19.42
N ALA A 413 7.03 -20.24 19.85
CA ALA A 413 6.88 -18.86 20.33
C ALA A 413 7.48 -18.66 21.74
N GLU A 414 7.39 -19.68 22.59
CA GLU A 414 7.88 -19.68 23.97
C GLU A 414 9.42 -19.85 24.04
N ASP A 415 9.99 -20.84 23.34
CA ASP A 415 11.44 -21.04 23.20
C ASP A 415 12.10 -19.91 22.38
N GLY A 416 11.38 -19.38 21.39
CA GLY A 416 11.88 -18.42 20.40
C GLY A 416 12.73 -19.07 19.29
N ILE A 417 12.92 -18.34 18.19
CA ILE A 417 13.75 -18.76 17.07
C ILE A 417 15.19 -18.33 17.34
N VAL A 418 16.10 -19.30 17.47
CA VAL A 418 17.55 -19.04 17.61
C VAL A 418 18.19 -18.98 16.21
N LEU A 419 19.06 -17.99 16.01
CA LEU A 419 19.84 -17.79 14.79
C LEU A 419 21.26 -17.33 15.16
N GLY A 420 22.24 -18.21 14.99
CA GLY A 420 23.56 -18.02 15.59
C GLY A 420 23.43 -17.84 17.10
N LEU A 421 24.00 -16.76 17.66
CA LEU A 421 23.92 -16.44 19.09
C LEU A 421 22.76 -15.47 19.45
N ARG A 422 21.93 -15.05 18.48
CA ARG A 422 20.75 -14.18 18.70
C ARG A 422 19.47 -15.01 18.92
N ARG A 423 18.60 -14.58 19.83
CA ARG A 423 17.24 -15.12 20.02
C ARG A 423 16.21 -14.14 19.49
N TYR A 424 15.25 -14.63 18.72
CA TYR A 424 14.11 -13.89 18.20
C TYR A 424 12.82 -14.41 18.84
N GLN A 425 11.97 -13.53 19.36
CA GLN A 425 10.70 -13.88 20.02
C GLN A 425 9.50 -13.15 19.38
N PHE A 426 8.32 -13.74 19.51
CA PHE A 426 7.09 -13.28 18.86
C PHE A 426 6.71 -11.85 19.26
N PHE A 427 6.54 -10.96 18.28
CA PHE A 427 6.24 -9.55 18.53
C PHE A 427 4.86 -9.13 18.05
N VAL A 428 4.47 -9.48 16.82
CA VAL A 428 3.23 -9.03 16.16
C VAL A 428 2.90 -9.91 14.95
N TYR A 429 1.64 -9.93 14.51
CA TYR A 429 1.23 -10.42 13.19
C TYR A 429 0.34 -9.42 12.45
N LYS A 430 0.28 -9.52 11.11
CA LYS A 430 -0.73 -8.85 10.27
C LYS A 430 -1.06 -9.66 9.02
N ASP A 431 -2.21 -9.37 8.41
CA ASP A 431 -2.54 -9.87 7.07
C ASP A 431 -1.53 -9.37 6.01
N GLY A 432 -1.10 -10.25 5.10
CA GLY A 432 -0.12 -9.96 4.05
C GLY A 432 -0.64 -9.16 2.84
N GLY A 433 -1.87 -8.65 2.90
CA GLY A 433 -2.48 -7.82 1.85
C GLY A 433 -2.77 -8.55 0.53
N LYS A 434 -3.04 -7.77 -0.53
CA LYS A 434 -3.28 -8.30 -1.89
C LYS A 434 -1.99 -8.89 -2.51
N GLU A 435 -0.84 -8.27 -2.26
CA GLU A 435 0.47 -8.72 -2.77
C GLU A 435 0.82 -10.14 -2.33
N GLY A 436 0.59 -10.46 -1.05
CA GLY A 436 0.87 -11.80 -0.50
C GLY A 436 0.06 -12.89 -1.21
N LYS A 437 -1.24 -12.64 -1.41
CA LYS A 437 -2.12 -13.57 -2.14
C LYS A 437 -1.66 -13.78 -3.58
N ILE A 438 -1.43 -12.70 -4.33
CA ILE A 438 -1.01 -12.80 -5.74
C ILE A 438 0.33 -13.53 -5.89
N LYS A 439 1.28 -13.37 -4.96
CA LYS A 439 2.54 -14.13 -4.98
C LYS A 439 2.38 -15.61 -4.61
N GLU A 440 1.44 -15.96 -3.72
CA GLU A 440 1.16 -17.37 -3.39
C GLU A 440 0.32 -18.07 -4.49
N GLU A 441 -0.68 -17.39 -5.05
CA GLU A 441 -1.49 -17.86 -6.19
C GLU A 441 -0.62 -18.16 -7.42
N ARG A 442 0.41 -17.36 -7.68
CA ARG A 442 1.39 -17.58 -8.76
C ARG A 442 2.36 -18.73 -8.50
N LYS A 443 2.73 -19.02 -7.24
CA LYS A 443 3.69 -20.10 -6.91
C LYS A 443 3.03 -21.48 -6.79
N ASN A 444 1.75 -21.58 -6.41
CA ASN A 444 1.06 -22.86 -6.15
C ASN A 444 0.19 -23.40 -7.32
N GLY A 445 0.53 -23.06 -8.57
CA GLY A 445 0.01 -23.75 -9.76
C GLY A 445 -1.53 -23.77 -9.92
N GLY A 446 -2.23 -22.79 -9.36
CA GLY A 446 -3.68 -22.58 -9.54
C GLY A 446 -4.63 -23.62 -8.94
N ASN A 447 -4.16 -24.72 -8.32
CA ASN A 447 -5.02 -25.85 -7.93
C ASN A 447 -4.90 -26.31 -6.47
N GLU A 448 -3.95 -25.80 -5.69
CA GLU A 448 -3.96 -25.96 -4.23
C GLU A 448 -4.79 -24.86 -3.56
N LYS A 449 -5.51 -25.21 -2.48
CA LYS A 449 -6.29 -24.24 -1.69
C LYS A 449 -5.36 -23.14 -1.15
N CYS A 450 -5.65 -21.88 -1.47
CA CYS A 450 -4.87 -20.71 -1.04
C CYS A 450 -4.55 -20.77 0.47
N THR A 451 -3.32 -21.17 0.82
CA THR A 451 -2.84 -21.03 2.18
C THR A 451 -2.69 -19.54 2.50
N SER A 452 -2.85 -19.14 3.76
CA SER A 452 -3.00 -17.73 4.12
C SER A 452 -1.68 -16.96 4.26
N ALA A 453 -1.56 -15.84 3.53
CA ALA A 453 -0.45 -14.89 3.60
C ALA A 453 -0.32 -14.09 4.93
N VAL A 454 -0.70 -14.64 6.10
CA VAL A 454 -0.56 -13.93 7.38
C VAL A 454 0.93 -13.82 7.73
N ARG A 455 1.46 -12.59 7.75
CA ARG A 455 2.86 -12.30 8.08
C ARG A 455 3.00 -12.19 9.59
N CYS A 456 3.76 -13.09 10.21
CA CYS A 456 4.17 -12.98 11.61
C CYS A 456 5.54 -12.28 11.69
N TYR A 457 5.83 -11.60 12.79
CA TYR A 457 7.08 -10.87 13.00
C TYR A 457 7.61 -11.22 14.39
N PHE A 458 8.87 -11.63 14.41
CA PHE A 458 9.65 -11.87 15.62
C PHE A 458 10.74 -10.80 15.69
N VAL A 459 11.07 -10.32 16.89
CA VAL A 459 12.17 -9.36 17.10
C VAL A 459 13.29 -10.00 17.89
N ARG A 460 14.54 -9.56 17.70
CA ARG A 460 15.64 -9.93 18.60
C ARG A 460 15.25 -9.51 20.04
N THR A 461 15.52 -10.36 21.01
CA THR A 461 15.44 -10.03 22.44
C THR A 461 16.80 -10.21 23.09
N ASP A 462 17.34 -11.43 23.05
CA ASP A 462 18.67 -11.76 23.57
C ASP A 462 19.74 -11.82 22.48
N SER A 463 21.00 -11.59 22.88
CA SER A 463 22.17 -11.98 22.11
C SER A 463 23.34 -12.42 22.99
N GLY A 464 23.94 -13.55 22.63
CA GLY A 464 25.21 -14.04 23.18
C GLY A 464 26.45 -13.51 22.44
N TRP A 465 26.27 -12.57 21.50
CA TRP A 465 27.23 -12.29 20.44
C TRP A 465 28.08 -11.05 20.74
N LYS A 466 29.42 -11.14 20.69
CA LYS A 466 30.29 -10.03 21.15
C LYS A 466 30.31 -8.80 20.25
N MET A 467 29.97 -8.95 18.96
CA MET A 467 29.92 -7.85 17.98
C MET A 467 28.56 -7.15 17.92
N ASP A 468 27.60 -7.52 18.78
CA ASP A 468 26.28 -6.87 18.81
C ASP A 468 26.32 -5.56 19.63
N GLU A 469 26.10 -4.44 18.94
CA GLU A 469 25.97 -3.10 19.52
C GLU A 469 24.82 -2.99 20.55
N PRO A 470 24.89 -2.02 21.51
CA PRO A 470 23.84 -1.76 22.49
C PRO A 470 22.44 -1.65 21.87
N TYR A 471 21.54 -2.50 22.35
CA TYR A 471 20.27 -2.76 21.68
C TYR A 471 19.06 -2.27 22.49
N ILE A 472 18.16 -1.52 21.85
CA ILE A 472 17.01 -0.88 22.49
C ILE A 472 16.03 -1.84 23.19
N LEU A 473 15.96 -3.13 22.78
CA LEU A 473 15.14 -4.14 23.46
C LEU A 473 15.96 -5.04 24.42
N SER A 474 17.26 -4.81 24.58
CA SER A 474 18.13 -5.63 25.44
C SER A 474 17.66 -5.60 26.89
N GLY A 475 17.48 -6.77 27.50
CA GLY A 475 16.97 -6.90 28.87
C GLY A 475 15.52 -6.43 29.08
N LYS A 476 14.78 -6.09 28.02
CA LYS A 476 13.36 -5.76 28.09
C LYS A 476 12.52 -7.00 27.75
N THR A 477 11.44 -7.23 28.50
CA THR A 477 10.46 -8.28 28.14
C THR A 477 9.71 -7.91 26.85
N ILE A 478 9.03 -8.87 26.21
CA ILE A 478 8.22 -8.58 25.01
C ILE A 478 7.11 -7.54 25.30
N SER A 479 6.49 -7.55 26.47
CA SER A 479 5.53 -6.51 26.87
C SER A 479 6.19 -5.13 26.99
N GLN A 480 7.36 -5.05 27.62
CA GLN A 480 8.13 -3.79 27.74
C GLN A 480 8.63 -3.29 26.38
N ALA A 481 9.12 -4.18 25.52
CA ALA A 481 9.57 -3.88 24.16
C ALA A 481 8.43 -3.33 23.29
N ARG A 482 7.22 -3.86 23.43
CA ARG A 482 6.02 -3.33 22.76
C ARG A 482 5.63 -1.93 23.25
N LYS A 483 5.84 -1.62 24.54
CA LYS A 483 5.52 -0.29 25.12
C LYS A 483 6.33 0.86 24.52
N LEU A 484 7.55 0.60 24.03
CA LEU A 484 8.41 1.61 23.41
C LEU A 484 7.79 2.32 22.20
N PHE A 485 6.92 1.62 21.46
CA PHE A 485 6.26 2.18 20.28
C PHE A 485 5.00 2.97 20.64
N MET A 486 4.24 2.48 21.61
CA MET A 486 3.03 3.09 22.14
C MET A 486 2.68 2.42 23.47
N HIS A 487 1.97 3.10 24.36
CA HIS A 487 1.52 2.58 25.67
C HIS A 487 0.37 1.58 25.47
N ILE A 488 0.66 0.48 24.76
CA ILE A 488 -0.28 -0.47 24.17
C ILE A 488 -1.14 -1.20 25.20
N HIS A 489 -0.68 -1.30 26.45
CA HIS A 489 -1.50 -1.82 27.56
C HIS A 489 -2.77 -0.98 27.76
N MET A 490 -2.78 0.30 27.38
CA MET A 490 -3.97 1.16 27.36
C MET A 490 -4.98 0.82 26.23
N ALA A 491 -4.73 -0.21 25.40
CA ALA A 491 -5.73 -0.71 24.45
C ALA A 491 -6.92 -1.34 25.22
N PRO A 492 -8.18 -0.96 24.93
CA PRO A 492 -9.31 -1.39 25.76
C PRO A 492 -9.68 -2.88 25.58
N THR A 493 -9.26 -3.53 24.50
CA THR A 493 -9.47 -4.97 24.27
C THR A 493 -8.27 -5.61 23.57
N LEU A 494 -8.11 -6.92 23.72
CA LEU A 494 -7.04 -7.70 23.09
C LEU A 494 -7.07 -7.65 21.54
N ALA A 495 -8.26 -7.59 20.94
CA ALA A 495 -8.41 -7.43 19.49
C ALA A 495 -7.84 -6.07 19.02
N LYS A 496 -8.15 -5.00 19.76
CA LYS A 496 -7.58 -3.66 19.50
C LYS A 496 -6.06 -3.64 19.74
N TYR A 497 -5.56 -4.33 20.78
CA TYR A 497 -4.12 -4.43 21.09
C TYR A 497 -3.31 -4.91 19.86
N MET A 498 -3.63 -6.06 19.27
CA MET A 498 -2.91 -6.51 18.07
C MET A 498 -3.18 -5.67 16.83
N ALA A 499 -4.43 -5.21 16.63
CA ALA A 499 -4.77 -4.37 15.49
C ALA A 499 -4.00 -3.04 15.44
N ARG A 500 -3.52 -2.49 16.57
CA ARG A 500 -2.75 -1.24 16.58
C ARG A 500 -1.29 -1.40 16.14
N PHE A 501 -0.67 -2.56 16.23
CA PHE A 501 0.69 -2.74 15.70
C PHE A 501 0.75 -2.74 14.16
N ALA A 502 -0.38 -2.81 13.46
CA ALA A 502 -0.43 -2.53 12.03
C ALA A 502 0.15 -1.14 11.67
N LEU A 503 0.06 -0.17 12.61
CA LEU A 503 0.64 1.16 12.47
C LEU A 503 2.17 1.09 12.33
N ILE A 504 2.88 0.39 13.23
CA ILE A 504 4.35 0.28 13.18
C ILE A 504 4.86 -0.62 12.04
N LEU A 505 3.99 -1.47 11.50
CA LEU A 505 4.26 -2.33 10.35
C LEU A 505 3.92 -1.67 9.00
N SER A 506 3.57 -0.38 8.97
CA SER A 506 3.31 0.37 7.73
C SER A 506 4.61 0.81 7.04
N LYS A 507 4.61 0.90 5.69
CA LYS A 507 5.77 1.31 4.87
C LYS A 507 5.75 2.82 4.62
N THR A 508 6.00 3.56 5.69
CA THR A 508 5.91 5.02 5.78
C THR A 508 7.25 5.71 5.56
N ILE A 509 7.21 7.02 5.32
CA ILE A 509 8.39 7.90 5.33
C ILE A 509 8.40 8.67 6.64
N THR A 510 9.53 8.70 7.35
CA THR A 510 9.62 9.46 8.60
C THR A 510 9.84 10.93 8.24
N LEU A 511 9.03 11.83 8.81
CA LEU A 511 9.27 13.26 8.64
C LEU A 511 10.40 13.69 9.57
N GLU A 512 11.48 14.24 9.01
CA GLU A 512 12.64 14.71 9.78
C GLU A 512 12.33 16.05 10.44
N ILE A 513 11.71 15.99 11.62
CA ILE A 513 11.35 17.12 12.47
C ILE A 513 11.66 16.83 13.94
N ASP A 514 11.96 17.89 14.69
CA ASP A 514 11.98 17.84 16.15
C ASP A 514 10.54 17.90 16.68
N LEU A 515 10.04 16.77 17.18
CA LEU A 515 8.70 16.66 17.77
C LEU A 515 8.59 17.25 19.18
N SER A 516 9.70 17.67 19.81
CA SER A 516 9.64 18.46 21.05
C SER A 516 9.27 19.92 20.79
N ALA A 517 9.60 20.43 19.59
CA ALA A 517 9.27 21.76 19.10
C ALA A 517 7.93 21.84 18.33
N VAL A 518 7.13 20.75 18.30
CA VAL A 518 5.82 20.71 17.62
C VAL A 518 4.67 20.78 18.63
N HIS A 519 3.79 21.74 18.43
CA HIS A 519 2.56 21.93 19.19
C HIS A 519 1.49 20.92 18.73
N VAL A 520 1.54 19.71 19.31
CA VAL A 520 0.45 18.72 19.19
C VAL A 520 -0.66 19.07 20.18
N ILE A 521 -1.79 19.56 19.66
CA ILE A 521 -2.94 20.02 20.45
C ILE A 521 -4.14 19.10 20.18
N GLN A 522 -4.88 18.72 21.23
CA GLN A 522 -6.11 17.94 21.07
C GLN A 522 -7.30 18.86 20.81
N LEU A 523 -8.13 18.53 19.83
CA LEU A 523 -9.37 19.22 19.46
C LEU A 523 -10.53 18.21 19.48
N ASP A 524 -11.65 18.53 20.14
CA ASP A 524 -12.76 17.59 20.26
C ASP A 524 -13.41 17.23 18.91
N ASP A 525 -13.92 16.01 18.79
CA ASP A 525 -14.66 15.59 17.59
C ASP A 525 -16.03 16.30 17.50
N LYS A 526 -16.41 16.73 16.30
CA LYS A 526 -17.71 17.41 16.08
C LYS A 526 -18.83 16.36 16.13
N PRO A 527 -19.78 16.41 17.08
CA PRO A 527 -20.87 15.44 17.17
C PRO A 527 -21.91 15.64 16.05
N CYS A 528 -22.52 14.55 15.60
CA CYS A 528 -23.70 14.58 14.75
C CYS A 528 -24.93 15.04 15.53
N SER A 529 -25.81 15.81 14.89
CA SER A 529 -26.96 16.44 15.53
C SER A 529 -28.24 16.24 14.73
N GLY A 530 -29.30 15.80 15.41
CA GLY A 530 -30.64 15.65 14.81
C GLY A 530 -31.37 17.00 14.67
N GLU A 531 -32.60 16.94 14.17
CA GLU A 531 -33.45 18.09 13.79
C GLU A 531 -33.72 19.14 14.90
N HIS A 532 -33.36 18.83 16.14
CA HIS A 532 -33.54 19.69 17.32
C HIS A 532 -32.21 20.00 18.03
N GLY A 533 -31.07 19.92 17.33
CA GLY A 533 -29.73 20.16 17.89
C GLY A 533 -29.24 19.12 18.91
N ARG A 534 -30.03 18.06 19.17
CA ARG A 534 -29.66 16.96 20.07
C ARG A 534 -28.60 16.08 19.43
N ILE A 535 -27.55 15.76 20.18
CA ILE A 535 -26.50 14.82 19.77
C ILE A 535 -27.10 13.45 19.45
N VAL A 536 -26.76 12.89 18.30
CA VAL A 536 -27.19 11.55 17.89
C VAL A 536 -26.25 10.51 18.51
N VAL A 537 -26.83 9.54 19.22
CA VAL A 537 -26.09 8.49 19.95
C VAL A 537 -26.44 7.12 19.39
N GLN A 538 -25.44 6.33 19.04
CA GLN A 538 -25.59 4.97 18.50
C GLN A 538 -24.78 3.98 19.35
N ASP A 539 -25.45 2.92 19.81
CA ASP A 539 -24.88 1.82 20.62
C ASP A 539 -24.08 2.26 21.87
N GLY A 540 -24.40 3.45 22.41
CA GLY A 540 -23.84 4.06 23.61
C GLY A 540 -22.89 5.24 23.35
N GLU A 541 -22.41 5.42 22.12
CA GLU A 541 -21.43 6.46 21.75
C GLU A 541 -22.08 7.55 20.88
N PRO A 542 -21.63 8.81 20.96
CA PRO A 542 -22.07 9.85 20.02
C PRO A 542 -21.55 9.55 18.61
N LEU A 543 -22.41 9.69 17.59
CA LEU A 543 -21.95 9.76 16.21
C LEU A 543 -21.18 11.07 15.99
N ILE A 544 -20.16 11.04 15.13
CA ILE A 544 -19.27 12.19 14.88
C ILE A 544 -19.09 12.44 13.39
N HIS A 545 -18.92 13.72 13.03
CA HIS A 545 -18.62 14.16 11.66
C HIS A 545 -17.13 14.03 11.30
N THR A 546 -16.24 13.97 12.30
CA THR A 546 -14.79 14.20 12.11
C THR A 546 -13.90 12.97 12.31
N ASP A 547 -14.44 11.74 12.27
CA ASP A 547 -13.65 10.53 12.59
C ASP A 547 -12.38 10.42 11.73
N GLY A 548 -11.23 10.46 12.40
CA GLY A 548 -9.94 10.25 11.75
C GLY A 548 -9.34 11.49 11.11
N THR A 549 -9.92 12.69 11.20
CA THR A 549 -9.34 13.90 10.57
C THR A 549 -9.07 15.10 11.49
N GLY A 550 -7.86 15.64 11.36
CA GLY A 550 -7.33 16.79 12.07
C GLY A 550 -6.82 17.88 11.13
N ILE A 551 -5.98 18.80 11.64
CA ILE A 551 -5.47 19.97 10.90
C ILE A 551 -3.95 20.13 11.15
N ILE A 552 -3.19 20.65 10.18
CA ILE A 552 -1.73 20.85 10.24
C ILE A 552 -1.32 22.21 9.68
N SER A 553 -0.30 22.85 10.28
CA SER A 553 0.24 24.13 9.80
C SER A 553 0.95 24.00 8.44
N GLU A 554 0.93 25.09 7.65
CA GLU A 554 1.52 25.12 6.30
C GLU A 554 3.01 24.72 6.30
N ASP A 555 3.79 25.14 7.29
CA ASP A 555 5.23 24.85 7.36
C ASP A 555 5.56 23.36 7.56
N LEU A 556 4.67 22.61 8.22
CA LEU A 556 4.80 21.17 8.40
C LEU A 556 4.25 20.42 7.18
N ALA A 557 3.11 20.86 6.63
CA ALA A 557 2.53 20.30 5.41
C ALA A 557 3.51 20.40 4.21
N MET A 558 4.21 21.53 4.07
CA MET A 558 5.27 21.74 3.07
C MET A 558 6.38 20.68 3.16
N LYS A 559 6.80 20.29 4.38
CA LYS A 559 7.83 19.27 4.59
C LYS A 559 7.34 17.88 4.14
N CYS A 560 6.03 17.60 4.25
CA CYS A 560 5.44 16.36 3.74
C CYS A 560 5.61 16.23 2.22
N SER A 561 5.39 17.30 1.45
CA SER A 561 5.64 17.33 -0.01
C SER A 561 7.10 17.01 -0.35
N THR A 562 8.08 17.57 0.36
CA THR A 562 9.51 17.26 0.11
C THR A 562 9.93 15.88 0.59
N SER A 563 9.21 15.27 1.54
CA SER A 563 9.57 13.97 2.11
C SER A 563 9.18 12.79 1.21
N ILE A 564 8.12 12.94 0.40
CA ILE A 564 7.71 11.95 -0.59
C ILE A 564 8.49 12.26 -1.88
N PRO A 565 9.31 11.34 -2.41
CA PRO A 565 9.86 11.51 -3.75
C PRO A 565 8.70 11.63 -4.73
N GLU A 566 8.57 12.77 -5.41
CA GLU A 566 7.73 12.85 -6.60
C GLU A 566 8.18 11.71 -7.53
N LYS A 567 7.28 10.77 -7.82
CA LYS A 567 7.48 9.91 -8.99
C LYS A 567 7.73 10.84 -10.17
N LYS A 568 8.74 10.56 -11.00
CA LYS A 568 9.03 11.26 -12.25
C LYS A 568 7.91 11.02 -13.28
N TYR A 569 6.72 11.54 -13.00
CA TYR A 569 5.76 11.87 -14.03
C TYR A 569 6.41 12.96 -14.88
N LEU A 570 6.49 12.75 -16.20
CA LEU A 570 6.52 13.90 -17.10
C LEU A 570 5.18 14.60 -16.91
N LYS A 571 5.13 15.63 -16.06
CA LYS A 571 3.98 16.53 -16.03
C LYS A 571 3.94 17.18 -17.41
N SER A 572 2.77 17.25 -18.03
CA SER A 572 2.57 17.95 -19.31
C SER A 572 2.87 19.46 -19.25
N GLN A 573 3.25 19.95 -18.06
CA GLN A 573 3.61 21.33 -17.73
C GLN A 573 5.08 21.47 -17.28
N ASP A 574 5.86 20.40 -17.07
CA ASP A 574 7.29 20.46 -16.72
C ASP A 574 8.18 20.75 -17.95
N ILE A 575 7.61 21.48 -18.91
CA ILE A 575 8.20 21.95 -20.17
C ILE A 575 8.47 23.46 -19.98
N VAL A 576 9.62 23.78 -19.39
CA VAL A 576 10.04 25.16 -19.11
C VAL A 576 10.61 25.79 -20.39
N PRO A 577 10.01 26.86 -20.94
CA PRO A 577 10.61 27.57 -22.07
C PRO A 577 11.84 28.33 -21.59
N SER A 578 13.00 28.00 -22.16
CA SER A 578 14.21 28.83 -22.03
C SER A 578 14.30 29.77 -23.22
N ASP A 579 13.92 31.03 -23.02
CA ASP A 579 14.38 32.13 -23.87
C ASP A 579 14.27 33.47 -23.13
N GLU A 580 15.25 34.35 -23.32
CA GLU A 580 15.26 35.66 -22.68
C GLU A 580 14.62 36.73 -23.56
N THR A 581 13.33 37.03 -23.33
CA THR A 581 12.72 38.29 -23.77
C THR A 581 11.80 38.87 -22.69
N PRO A 582 11.96 40.15 -22.30
CA PRO A 582 11.09 40.77 -21.32
C PRO A 582 9.73 41.18 -21.93
N MET A 583 8.68 41.21 -21.08
CA MET A 583 7.30 41.67 -21.35
C MET A 583 6.27 40.67 -21.92
N VAL A 584 6.14 39.47 -21.34
CA VAL A 584 4.81 38.86 -21.12
C VAL A 584 4.66 38.40 -19.66
N SER A 585 3.48 38.61 -19.09
CA SER A 585 3.16 38.56 -17.65
C SER A 585 3.60 37.32 -16.86
N SER A 586 4.61 37.48 -16.01
CA SER A 586 4.66 37.17 -14.55
C SER A 586 4.05 35.88 -13.96
N ARG A 587 3.65 34.85 -14.73
CA ARG A 587 3.05 33.61 -14.20
C ARG A 587 3.96 32.38 -14.22
N THR A 588 4.96 32.33 -15.11
CA THR A 588 5.71 31.10 -15.43
C THR A 588 6.96 30.84 -14.57
N LYS A 589 7.25 31.68 -13.57
CA LYS A 589 8.51 31.61 -12.77
C LYS A 589 8.29 31.30 -11.28
N MET A 590 7.17 30.65 -10.93
CA MET A 590 6.76 30.37 -9.55
C MET A 590 6.16 28.97 -9.35
N CYS A 591 6.82 27.91 -9.84
CA CYS A 591 6.58 26.57 -9.32
C CYS A 591 7.27 26.42 -7.94
N ARG A 592 6.76 27.17 -6.95
CA ARG A 592 7.07 26.87 -5.54
C ARG A 592 6.49 25.51 -5.22
N SER A 593 7.23 24.69 -4.48
CA SER A 593 6.68 23.49 -3.84
C SER A 593 5.39 23.90 -3.11
N MET A 594 4.29 23.19 -3.37
CA MET A 594 3.01 23.46 -2.73
C MET A 594 2.81 22.47 -1.59
N ALA A 595 2.16 22.93 -0.52
CA ALA A 595 1.67 22.04 0.52
C ALA A 595 0.66 21.04 -0.09
N PRO A 596 0.65 19.79 0.37
CA PRO A 596 -0.43 18.88 0.03
C PRO A 596 -1.67 19.34 0.80
N LEU A 597 -2.83 19.33 0.13
CA LEU A 597 -4.10 19.67 0.77
C LEU A 597 -4.38 18.73 1.96
N LEU A 598 -4.10 17.44 1.77
CA LEU A 598 -4.29 16.39 2.78
C LEU A 598 -3.03 15.55 2.95
N THR A 599 -2.70 15.19 4.19
CA THR A 599 -1.65 14.21 4.50
C THR A 599 -2.19 13.11 5.40
N GLN A 600 -2.12 11.85 4.95
CA GLN A 600 -2.36 10.68 5.80
C GLN A 600 -1.07 10.32 6.55
N PHE A 601 -1.18 10.14 7.86
CA PHE A 601 -0.04 9.91 8.74
C PHE A 601 -0.36 8.92 9.87
N CYS A 602 0.70 8.31 10.39
CA CYS A 602 0.77 7.76 11.74
C CYS A 602 1.69 8.66 12.57
N MET A 603 1.39 8.90 13.84
CA MET A 603 2.28 9.62 14.77
C MET A 603 2.36 8.86 16.08
N PHE A 604 3.58 8.67 16.55
CA PHE A 604 3.89 8.13 17.87
C PHE A 604 4.47 9.26 18.70
N TYR A 605 3.83 9.61 19.82
CA TYR A 605 4.18 10.80 20.60
C TYR A 605 3.86 10.59 22.07
N LYS A 606 4.88 10.60 22.94
CA LYS A 606 4.77 10.43 24.40
C LYS A 606 3.91 9.22 24.78
N GLY A 607 4.12 8.11 24.07
CA GLY A 607 3.37 6.86 24.24
C GLY A 607 1.98 6.78 23.57
N ALA A 608 1.40 7.89 23.10
CA ALA A 608 0.19 7.83 22.28
C ALA A 608 0.52 7.34 20.86
N ALA A 609 -0.44 6.64 20.24
CA ALA A 609 -0.41 6.32 18.81
C ALA A 609 -1.63 6.95 18.13
N VAL A 610 -1.37 7.89 17.23
CA VAL A 610 -2.35 8.63 16.44
C VAL A 610 -2.30 8.14 15.00
N LYS A 611 -3.46 7.95 14.35
CA LYS A 611 -3.55 7.76 12.90
C LYS A 611 -4.71 8.61 12.38
N GLY A 612 -4.47 9.29 11.26
CA GLY A 612 -5.56 9.91 10.51
C GLY A 612 -5.07 10.69 9.30
N THR A 613 -5.92 11.59 8.83
CA THR A 613 -5.59 12.60 7.83
C THR A 613 -5.55 13.99 8.46
N VAL A 614 -4.57 14.81 8.12
CA VAL A 614 -4.57 16.25 8.44
C VAL A 614 -4.79 17.10 7.19
N LEU A 615 -5.70 18.07 7.31
CA LEU A 615 -5.91 19.16 6.35
C LEU A 615 -4.93 20.30 6.61
N VAL A 616 -4.31 20.84 5.56
CA VAL A 616 -3.45 22.03 5.72
C VAL A 616 -4.29 23.27 6.04
N ASP A 617 -3.90 24.01 7.08
CA ASP A 617 -4.48 25.32 7.41
C ASP A 617 -3.38 26.36 7.70
N ARG A 618 -3.34 27.39 6.86
CA ARG A 618 -2.36 28.49 6.87
C ARG A 618 -2.59 29.49 8.00
N ARG A 619 -3.75 29.40 8.67
CA ARG A 619 -4.15 30.28 9.79
C ARG A 619 -3.61 29.77 11.14
N LEU A 620 -3.12 28.52 11.18
CA LEU A 620 -2.46 27.97 12.36
C LEU A 620 -1.07 28.58 12.56
N PRO A 621 -0.60 28.73 13.82
CA PRO A 621 0.80 29.03 14.09
C PRO A 621 1.73 27.96 13.47
N PRO A 622 2.98 28.32 13.10
CA PRO A 622 3.96 27.34 12.65
C PRO A 622 4.17 26.18 13.64
N ALA A 623 4.64 25.05 13.14
CA ALA A 623 4.90 23.83 13.92
C ALA A 623 3.69 23.30 14.71
N THR A 624 2.45 23.45 14.21
CA THR A 624 1.21 23.05 14.91
C THR A 624 0.52 21.87 14.23
N ILE A 625 0.06 20.89 15.03
CA ILE A 625 -0.79 19.78 14.59
C ILE A 625 -2.00 19.66 15.54
N LEU A 626 -3.21 19.79 15.00
CA LEU A 626 -4.45 19.57 15.72
C LEU A 626 -4.95 18.14 15.50
N VAL A 627 -5.05 17.35 16.57
CA VAL A 627 -5.48 15.93 16.54
C VAL A 627 -6.78 15.72 17.31
N ARG A 628 -7.63 14.78 16.89
CA ARG A 628 -8.92 14.50 17.53
C ARG A 628 -8.94 13.21 18.32
N PRO A 629 -9.81 13.05 19.35
CA PRO A 629 -10.01 11.79 20.07
C PRO A 629 -10.17 10.57 19.16
N SER A 630 -10.93 10.69 18.06
CA SER A 630 -11.13 9.67 17.02
C SER A 630 -9.82 9.22 16.36
N MET A 631 -8.85 10.12 16.19
CA MET A 631 -7.52 9.83 15.64
C MET A 631 -6.61 9.10 16.63
N ILE A 632 -6.86 9.23 17.94
CA ILE A 632 -6.02 8.64 19.01
C ILE A 632 -6.33 7.15 19.13
N LYS A 633 -5.57 6.34 18.39
CA LYS A 633 -5.78 4.88 18.29
C LYS A 633 -5.22 4.13 19.52
N ILE A 634 -4.26 4.70 20.26
CA ILE A 634 -3.83 4.39 21.65
C ILE A 634 -3.58 5.71 22.41
N LYS A 635 -4.06 5.82 23.65
CA LYS A 635 -3.79 6.94 24.56
C LYS A 635 -2.46 6.77 25.31
N SER A 636 -1.79 7.87 25.62
CA SER A 636 -0.69 7.87 26.61
C SER A 636 -1.21 7.41 27.97
N ASP A 637 -0.55 6.43 28.57
CA ASP A 637 -0.59 6.18 30.01
C ASP A 637 -0.10 7.42 30.79
N PRO A 638 -0.91 8.01 31.70
CA PRO A 638 -0.49 9.14 32.54
C PRO A 638 0.67 8.82 33.49
N GLU A 639 0.78 7.59 34.00
CA GLU A 639 1.83 7.22 34.98
C GLU A 639 3.23 7.16 34.34
N LEU A 640 3.28 7.02 33.01
CA LEU A 640 4.49 7.04 32.19
C LEU A 640 4.67 8.38 31.45
N CYS A 641 3.73 9.32 31.61
CA CYS A 641 3.74 10.59 30.89
C CYS A 641 4.71 11.59 31.54
N GLY A 642 5.76 11.96 30.81
CA GLY A 642 6.84 12.83 31.30
C GLY A 642 8.17 12.12 31.59
N VAL A 643 8.22 10.79 31.46
CA VAL A 643 9.48 10.02 31.52
C VAL A 643 10.22 10.09 30.17
N HIS A 644 11.51 9.77 30.17
CA HIS A 644 12.45 9.96 29.05
C HIS A 644 11.98 9.29 27.74
N SER A 645 11.38 10.10 26.87
CA SER A 645 11.02 9.75 25.49
C SER A 645 12.00 10.41 24.51
N ILE A 646 12.39 9.70 23.46
CA ILE A 646 13.36 10.19 22.44
C ILE A 646 12.73 10.23 21.06
N SER A 647 13.17 11.10 20.15
CA SER A 647 12.83 10.98 18.73
C SER A 647 13.52 9.78 18.08
N SER A 648 12.94 9.24 17.02
CA SER A 648 13.63 8.23 16.18
C SER A 648 14.93 8.75 15.58
N LEU A 649 15.05 10.07 15.35
CA LEU A 649 16.26 10.69 14.81
C LEU A 649 17.39 10.73 15.86
N GLU A 650 17.08 11.03 17.12
CA GLU A 650 18.03 10.92 18.23
C GLU A 650 18.43 9.47 18.46
N LEU A 651 17.49 8.51 18.43
CA LEU A 651 17.81 7.08 18.52
C LEU A 651 18.81 6.64 17.44
N MET A 652 18.68 7.13 16.19
CA MET A 652 19.65 6.83 15.14
C MET A 652 21.05 7.43 15.38
N LYS A 653 21.12 8.56 16.11
CA LYS A 653 22.38 9.23 16.51
C LYS A 653 23.00 8.63 17.79
N MET A 654 22.18 8.12 18.70
CA MET A 654 22.56 7.60 20.03
C MET A 654 22.93 6.11 20.04
N LYS A 655 23.17 5.48 18.89
CA LYS A 655 23.44 4.02 18.75
C LYS A 655 24.63 3.50 19.56
N THR A 656 25.48 4.38 20.11
CA THR A 656 26.66 4.05 20.89
C THR A 656 26.59 4.48 22.37
N ASP A 657 25.46 5.01 22.87
CA ASP A 657 25.33 5.43 24.29
C ASP A 657 24.72 4.32 25.17
N PRO A 658 25.42 3.83 26.22
CA PRO A 658 24.89 2.85 27.18
C PRO A 658 23.61 3.26 27.94
N LYS A 659 23.21 4.54 27.91
CA LYS A 659 22.02 5.06 28.64
C LYS A 659 20.67 4.66 28.05
N LEU A 660 20.65 3.97 26.90
CA LEU A 660 19.43 3.56 26.18
C LEU A 660 18.39 2.81 27.03
N ASN A 661 18.81 2.16 28.12
CA ASN A 661 17.92 1.43 29.02
C ASN A 661 16.77 2.27 29.61
N GLY A 662 16.99 3.58 29.83
CA GLY A 662 16.01 4.50 30.41
C GLY A 662 14.88 4.95 29.47
N VAL A 663 14.96 4.63 28.17
CA VAL A 663 13.95 5.03 27.18
C VAL A 663 12.62 4.31 27.43
N GLN A 664 11.53 5.08 27.52
CA GLN A 664 10.16 4.55 27.67
C GLN A 664 9.29 4.64 26.42
N SER A 665 9.46 5.67 25.57
CA SER A 665 8.78 5.73 24.26
C SER A 665 9.63 6.39 23.17
N VAL A 666 9.39 6.01 21.91
CA VAL A 666 10.03 6.59 20.73
C VAL A 666 9.04 7.45 19.96
N ASN A 667 9.35 8.74 19.82
CA ASN A 667 8.55 9.73 19.10
C ASN A 667 8.88 9.71 17.59
N SER A 668 7.85 9.74 16.75
CA SER A 668 8.00 9.89 15.29
C SER A 668 6.72 10.37 14.61
N LEU A 669 6.87 11.02 13.46
CA LEU A 669 5.80 11.33 12.52
C LEU A 669 6.08 10.57 11.22
N GLU A 670 5.16 9.71 10.82
CA GLU A 670 5.32 8.70 9.79
C GLU A 670 4.27 8.92 8.69
N ILE A 671 4.69 9.55 7.60
CA ILE A 671 3.85 9.89 6.45
C ILE A 671 3.50 8.63 5.66
N VAL A 672 2.22 8.40 5.42
CA VAL A 672 1.70 7.27 4.64
C VAL A 672 1.57 7.67 3.17
N THR A 673 0.82 8.75 2.89
CA THR A 673 0.63 9.35 1.56
C THR A 673 0.03 10.75 1.69
N THR A 674 0.06 11.52 0.61
CA THR A 674 -0.56 12.85 0.49
C THR A 674 -1.70 12.86 -0.54
N SER A 675 -2.48 13.94 -0.56
CA SER A 675 -3.26 14.37 -1.73
C SER A 675 -2.31 14.61 -2.92
N ASN A 676 -2.54 13.91 -4.02
CA ASN A 676 -1.75 14.00 -5.26
C ASN A 676 -2.70 14.14 -6.46
N HIS A 677 -2.15 14.47 -7.63
CA HIS A 677 -2.91 14.45 -8.88
C HIS A 677 -3.61 13.07 -9.05
N PRO A 678 -4.94 13.02 -9.26
CA PRO A 678 -5.66 11.77 -9.47
C PRO A 678 -5.09 10.98 -10.66
N LYS A 679 -4.98 9.66 -10.50
CA LYS A 679 -4.72 8.77 -11.65
C LYS A 679 -6.00 8.57 -12.45
N ARG A 680 -5.86 8.20 -13.74
CA ARG A 680 -6.96 7.77 -14.62
C ARG A 680 -7.90 6.82 -13.87
N THR A 681 -9.17 7.17 -13.83
CA THR A 681 -10.22 6.36 -13.21
C THR A 681 -10.64 5.19 -14.10
N SER A 682 -11.12 4.13 -13.45
CA SER A 682 -11.78 3.03 -14.11
C SER A 682 -12.90 2.50 -13.23
N THR A 683 -13.91 1.90 -13.84
CA THR A 683 -15.01 1.25 -13.15
C THR A 683 -14.56 -0.03 -12.42
N SER A 684 -15.50 -0.65 -11.71
CA SER A 684 -15.37 -2.03 -11.22
C SER A 684 -16.72 -2.72 -11.35
N ARG A 685 -16.76 -4.06 -11.30
CA ARG A 685 -18.03 -4.82 -11.38
C ARG A 685 -19.09 -4.35 -10.37
N CYS A 686 -18.69 -4.04 -9.13
CA CYS A 686 -19.61 -3.49 -8.12
C CYS A 686 -20.13 -2.09 -8.52
N LEU A 687 -19.26 -1.19 -8.99
CA LEU A 687 -19.65 0.16 -9.40
C LEU A 687 -20.54 0.16 -10.66
N ILE A 688 -20.23 -0.69 -11.66
CA ILE A 688 -21.09 -0.88 -12.84
C ILE A 688 -22.48 -1.35 -12.40
N ALA A 689 -22.54 -2.37 -11.55
CA ALA A 689 -23.81 -2.92 -11.09
C ALA A 689 -24.64 -1.88 -10.31
N LEU A 690 -24.02 -1.17 -9.35
CA LEU A 690 -24.71 -0.14 -8.55
C LEU A 690 -25.20 1.03 -9.41
N LEU A 691 -24.39 1.51 -10.36
CA LEU A 691 -24.80 2.55 -11.31
C LEU A 691 -25.96 2.07 -12.21
N TYR A 692 -25.91 0.83 -12.69
CA TYR A 692 -26.97 0.24 -13.52
C TYR A 692 -28.29 0.05 -12.74
N TYR A 693 -28.23 -0.44 -11.50
CA TYR A 693 -29.40 -0.52 -10.61
C TYR A 693 -29.98 0.88 -10.31
N GLY A 694 -29.11 1.89 -10.18
CA GLY A 694 -29.50 3.30 -10.13
C GLY A 694 -30.04 3.88 -11.45
N GLY A 695 -30.19 3.10 -12.52
CA GLY A 695 -30.82 3.50 -13.77
C GLY A 695 -29.88 4.03 -14.86
N VAL A 696 -28.56 3.90 -14.71
CA VAL A 696 -27.60 4.15 -15.81
C VAL A 696 -27.74 3.04 -16.85
N LYS A 697 -27.95 3.42 -18.11
CA LYS A 697 -28.31 2.50 -19.20
C LYS A 697 -27.20 1.50 -19.54
N ALA A 698 -27.59 0.36 -20.11
CA ALA A 698 -26.65 -0.64 -20.63
C ALA A 698 -25.71 -0.06 -21.70
N GLU A 699 -26.26 0.81 -22.54
CA GLU A 699 -25.59 1.41 -23.69
C GLU A 699 -24.33 2.18 -23.26
N TYR A 700 -24.44 2.98 -22.19
CA TYR A 700 -23.32 3.75 -21.62
C TYR A 700 -22.10 2.89 -21.29
N PHE A 701 -22.30 1.73 -20.64
CA PHE A 701 -21.17 0.84 -20.30
C PHE A 701 -20.66 0.06 -21.52
N MET A 702 -21.50 -0.18 -22.52
CA MET A 702 -21.08 -0.80 -23.78
C MET A 702 -20.31 0.18 -24.68
N GLU A 703 -20.63 1.48 -24.63
CA GLU A 703 -19.89 2.59 -25.24
C GLU A 703 -18.52 2.75 -24.57
N LEU A 704 -18.46 2.85 -23.23
CA LEU A 704 -17.16 2.87 -22.50
C LEU A 704 -16.29 1.64 -22.80
N LEU A 705 -16.88 0.46 -22.98
CA LEU A 705 -16.15 -0.75 -23.39
C LEU A 705 -15.72 -0.69 -24.86
N HIS A 706 -16.56 -0.16 -25.74
CA HIS A 706 -16.25 0.02 -27.16
C HIS A 706 -15.04 0.92 -27.33
N ASP A 707 -15.06 2.11 -26.73
CA ASP A 707 -14.05 3.15 -26.93
C ASP A 707 -12.73 2.76 -26.27
N ALA A 708 -12.78 2.05 -25.14
CA ALA A 708 -11.60 1.46 -24.51
C ALA A 708 -10.97 0.33 -25.34
N VAL A 709 -11.79 -0.50 -26.00
CA VAL A 709 -11.33 -1.51 -26.96
C VAL A 709 -10.73 -0.85 -28.20
N GLU A 710 -11.38 0.17 -28.75
CA GLU A 710 -10.92 0.91 -29.92
C GLU A 710 -9.60 1.63 -29.63
N GLY A 711 -9.51 2.41 -28.55
CA GLY A 711 -8.26 3.06 -28.14
C GLY A 711 -7.12 2.04 -27.92
N ALA A 712 -7.40 0.90 -27.29
CA ALA A 712 -6.42 -0.18 -27.14
C ALA A 712 -6.08 -0.93 -28.44
N ALA A 713 -6.84 -0.77 -29.53
CA ALA A 713 -6.49 -1.27 -30.86
C ALA A 713 -5.73 -0.20 -31.68
N ASN A 714 -6.21 1.04 -31.64
CA ASN A 714 -5.67 2.20 -32.35
C ASN A 714 -4.35 2.70 -31.77
N ALA A 715 -4.00 2.39 -30.51
CA ALA A 715 -2.75 2.78 -29.88
C ALA A 715 -1.46 2.31 -30.60
N ARG A 716 -1.52 1.41 -31.59
CA ARG A 716 -0.38 1.07 -32.48
C ARG A 716 -0.27 1.98 -33.72
N TYR A 717 -1.25 2.84 -33.98
CA TYR A 717 -1.40 3.61 -35.24
C TYR A 717 -1.84 5.08 -35.03
N ASN A 718 -2.35 5.45 -33.85
CA ASN A 718 -2.77 6.79 -33.48
C ASN A 718 -1.90 7.34 -32.34
N TYR A 719 -1.27 8.50 -32.56
CA TYR A 719 -0.37 9.15 -31.60
C TYR A 719 -1.05 9.51 -30.27
N ASP A 720 -2.32 9.90 -30.29
CA ASP A 720 -3.05 10.29 -29.07
C ASP A 720 -3.37 9.06 -28.21
N ASP A 721 -3.82 7.96 -28.83
CA ASP A 721 -4.10 6.71 -28.13
C ASP A 721 -2.81 6.00 -27.67
N ALA A 722 -1.75 6.05 -28.48
CA ALA A 722 -0.42 5.58 -28.12
C ALA A 722 0.12 6.31 -26.88
N LEU A 723 -0.02 7.64 -26.83
CA LEU A 723 0.47 8.47 -25.74
C LEU A 723 -0.36 8.28 -24.46
N LYS A 724 -1.70 8.21 -24.56
CA LYS A 724 -2.58 7.82 -23.44
C LYS A 724 -2.15 6.47 -22.84
N LEU A 725 -1.98 5.46 -23.70
CA LEU A 725 -1.59 4.10 -23.30
C LEU A 725 -0.19 4.08 -22.65
N ALA A 726 0.77 4.80 -23.24
CA ALA A 726 2.12 4.91 -22.69
C ALA A 726 2.13 5.62 -21.31
N PHE A 727 1.30 6.63 -21.08
CA PHE A 727 1.18 7.28 -19.76
C PHE A 727 0.51 6.38 -18.71
N ILE A 728 -0.50 5.59 -19.08
CA ILE A 728 -1.16 4.61 -18.18
C ILE A 728 -0.13 3.61 -17.63
N TYR A 729 0.84 3.21 -18.47
CA TYR A 729 1.87 2.23 -18.14
C TYR A 729 3.27 2.81 -17.91
N ALA A 730 3.40 4.12 -17.75
CA ALA A 730 4.69 4.79 -17.53
C ALA A 730 5.47 4.20 -16.33
N ASP A 731 4.75 3.82 -15.27
CA ASP A 731 5.26 3.15 -14.07
C ASP A 731 5.94 1.79 -14.34
N MET A 732 5.78 1.18 -15.53
CA MET A 732 6.40 -0.10 -15.89
C MET A 732 7.76 0.02 -16.61
N GLU A 733 8.11 1.21 -17.13
CA GLU A 733 9.20 1.36 -18.12
C GLU A 733 9.99 2.67 -18.01
N ASP A 734 9.94 3.35 -16.86
CA ASP A 734 10.52 4.70 -16.67
C ASP A 734 10.05 5.69 -17.76
N SER A 735 8.74 5.63 -18.05
CA SER A 735 8.08 6.44 -19.10
C SER A 735 8.64 6.30 -20.52
N MET A 736 9.54 5.34 -20.83
CA MET A 736 10.28 5.30 -22.10
C MET A 736 9.39 5.41 -23.35
N SER A 737 8.32 4.62 -23.45
CA SER A 737 7.40 4.67 -24.61
C SER A 737 6.74 6.05 -24.78
N ALA A 738 6.44 6.77 -23.70
CA ALA A 738 5.91 8.13 -23.75
C ALA A 738 7.01 9.13 -24.16
N ARG A 739 8.24 8.96 -23.65
CA ARG A 739 9.41 9.77 -24.06
C ARG A 739 9.69 9.62 -25.56
N MET A 740 9.66 8.40 -26.09
CA MET A 740 9.82 8.11 -27.52
C MET A 740 8.78 8.88 -28.37
N ILE A 741 7.49 8.73 -28.05
CA ILE A 741 6.39 9.40 -28.75
C ILE A 741 6.53 10.93 -28.71
N LEU A 742 6.84 11.50 -27.54
CA LEU A 742 7.01 12.94 -27.37
C LEU A 742 8.26 13.50 -28.07
N SER A 743 9.30 12.67 -28.24
CA SER A 743 10.55 13.04 -28.93
C SER A 743 10.50 12.87 -30.45
N GLY A 744 9.33 12.52 -31.01
CA GLY A 744 9.15 12.40 -32.47
C GLY A 744 9.48 11.02 -33.05
N VAL A 745 9.74 9.99 -32.24
CA VAL A 745 9.94 8.63 -32.75
C VAL A 745 8.66 8.16 -33.49
N PRO A 746 8.76 7.66 -34.73
CA PRO A 746 7.62 7.10 -35.46
C PRO A 746 6.95 5.97 -34.66
N LEU A 747 5.61 5.91 -34.69
CA LEU A 747 4.90 4.79 -34.04
C LEU A 747 5.35 3.44 -34.60
N GLU A 748 5.76 3.43 -35.86
CA GLU A 748 6.25 2.29 -36.65
C GLU A 748 7.54 1.65 -36.09
N ASP A 749 8.28 2.28 -35.18
CA ASP A 749 9.47 1.67 -34.58
C ASP A 749 9.12 0.32 -33.93
N ALA A 750 9.89 -0.71 -34.26
CA ALA A 750 9.60 -2.10 -33.87
C ALA A 750 9.57 -2.33 -32.34
N TYR A 751 10.34 -1.56 -31.56
CA TYR A 751 10.25 -1.61 -30.10
C TYR A 751 8.98 -0.93 -29.62
N LEU A 752 8.68 0.28 -30.11
CA LEU A 752 7.48 1.03 -29.73
C LEU A 752 6.20 0.25 -30.06
N GLN A 753 6.09 -0.28 -31.28
CA GLN A 753 5.04 -1.24 -31.70
C GLN A 753 4.91 -2.41 -30.73
N SER A 754 6.03 -3.01 -30.31
CA SER A 754 6.02 -4.15 -29.38
C SER A 754 5.57 -3.77 -27.98
N ARG A 755 5.94 -2.59 -27.47
CA ARG A 755 5.54 -2.13 -26.14
C ARG A 755 4.07 -1.74 -26.09
N LEU A 756 3.60 -1.01 -27.10
CA LEU A 756 2.20 -0.65 -27.27
C LEU A 756 1.33 -1.93 -27.39
N ALA A 757 1.76 -2.94 -28.15
CA ALA A 757 1.08 -4.23 -28.21
C ALA A 757 0.95 -4.93 -26.84
N THR A 758 2.01 -4.95 -26.02
CA THR A 758 1.96 -5.50 -24.65
C THR A 758 1.04 -4.69 -23.74
N MET A 759 1.09 -3.36 -23.80
CA MET A 759 0.22 -2.48 -23.01
C MET A 759 -1.26 -2.67 -23.39
N SER A 760 -1.58 -2.77 -24.68
CA SER A 760 -2.94 -3.06 -25.17
C SER A 760 -3.48 -4.42 -24.69
N GLN A 761 -2.62 -5.44 -24.57
CA GLN A 761 -3.01 -6.73 -24.00
C GLN A 761 -3.33 -6.63 -22.50
N LEU A 762 -2.64 -5.76 -21.76
CA LEU A 762 -2.90 -5.51 -20.34
C LEU A 762 -4.21 -4.72 -20.11
N GLU A 763 -4.52 -3.71 -20.92
CA GLU A 763 -5.83 -3.03 -20.91
C GLU A 763 -6.95 -4.03 -21.19
N ARG A 764 -6.82 -4.84 -22.26
CA ARG A 764 -7.80 -5.87 -22.63
C ARG A 764 -8.03 -6.89 -21.50
N LYS A 765 -7.00 -7.23 -20.71
CA LYS A 765 -7.15 -8.04 -19.49
C LYS A 765 -7.99 -7.33 -18.42
N GLY A 766 -7.75 -6.04 -18.18
CA GLY A 766 -8.57 -5.22 -17.28
C GLY A 766 -10.05 -5.14 -17.66
N PHE A 767 -10.38 -5.11 -18.96
CA PHE A 767 -11.77 -5.00 -19.42
C PHE A 767 -12.63 -6.21 -18.99
N LYS A 768 -12.07 -7.44 -19.00
CA LYS A 768 -12.76 -8.64 -18.46
C LYS A 768 -13.08 -8.49 -16.97
N GLU A 769 -12.24 -7.81 -16.21
CA GLU A 769 -12.44 -7.54 -14.77
C GLU A 769 -13.45 -6.41 -14.51
N GLY A 770 -14.05 -5.81 -15.56
CA GLY A 770 -14.96 -4.67 -15.45
C GLY A 770 -14.26 -3.36 -15.12
N LYS A 771 -12.95 -3.25 -15.44
CA LYS A 771 -12.16 -2.01 -15.35
C LYS A 771 -12.28 -1.24 -16.66
N LEU A 772 -13.46 -0.66 -16.92
CA LEU A 772 -13.66 0.22 -18.05
C LEU A 772 -13.10 1.60 -17.70
N PRO A 773 -12.28 2.23 -18.55
CA PRO A 773 -11.92 3.64 -18.42
C PRO A 773 -13.17 4.51 -18.27
N ILE A 774 -13.07 5.58 -17.46
CA ILE A 774 -14.14 6.56 -17.34
C ILE A 774 -13.57 7.93 -17.02
N ASP A 775 -13.93 8.91 -17.85
CA ASP A 775 -13.51 10.31 -17.74
C ASP A 775 -14.45 11.12 -16.85
N ASP A 776 -14.07 12.36 -16.52
CA ASP A 776 -14.75 13.23 -15.57
C ASP A 776 -14.97 12.57 -14.19
N CYS A 777 -14.03 11.70 -13.81
CA CYS A 777 -14.03 10.96 -12.56
C CYS A 777 -12.65 11.04 -11.90
N PHE A 778 -12.61 11.01 -10.57
CA PHE A 778 -11.39 11.20 -9.78
C PHE A 778 -11.43 10.30 -8.53
N TYR A 779 -10.26 9.86 -8.06
CA TYR A 779 -10.12 9.37 -6.68
C TYR A 779 -9.51 10.47 -5.83
N LEU A 780 -10.27 10.99 -4.87
CA LEU A 780 -9.89 12.08 -3.96
C LEU A 780 -9.91 11.60 -2.51
N MET A 781 -9.00 12.13 -1.69
CA MET A 781 -9.02 11.86 -0.25
C MET A 781 -10.08 12.73 0.44
N GLY A 782 -10.85 12.13 1.34
CA GLY A 782 -11.93 12.81 2.07
C GLY A 782 -11.47 13.42 3.40
N THR A 783 -12.03 14.58 3.73
CA THR A 783 -11.94 15.22 5.07
C THR A 783 -13.22 16.03 5.33
N THR A 784 -13.25 16.77 6.43
CA THR A 784 -14.34 17.70 6.77
C THR A 784 -14.03 19.15 6.38
N ASP A 785 -15.07 19.94 6.09
CA ASP A 785 -14.97 21.38 5.94
C ASP A 785 -14.54 22.07 7.25
N PRO A 786 -13.39 22.78 7.27
CA PRO A 786 -12.90 23.47 8.47
C PRO A 786 -13.71 24.74 8.78
N THR A 787 -14.48 25.27 7.82
CA THR A 787 -15.29 26.49 7.98
C THR A 787 -16.69 26.23 8.52
N GLY A 788 -17.22 25.01 8.36
CA GLY A 788 -18.58 24.65 8.76
C GLY A 788 -19.68 25.32 7.92
N LYS A 789 -19.36 25.82 6.72
CA LYS A 789 -20.28 26.51 5.81
C LYS A 789 -21.12 25.54 4.96
N LEU A 790 -20.68 24.29 4.80
CA LEU A 790 -21.39 23.26 4.03
C LEU A 790 -22.59 22.65 4.78
N ARG A 791 -23.71 22.52 4.06
CA ARG A 791 -24.95 21.84 4.51
C ARG A 791 -24.90 20.33 4.23
N PRO A 792 -25.78 19.47 4.80
CA PRO A 792 -25.66 18.01 4.71
C PRO A 792 -25.63 17.41 3.28
N ASN A 793 -26.21 18.10 2.30
CA ASN A 793 -26.22 17.69 0.88
C ASN A 793 -25.24 18.49 0.00
N GLU A 794 -24.35 19.27 0.63
CA GLU A 794 -23.32 20.08 -0.03
C GLU A 794 -21.92 19.53 0.29
N VAL A 795 -21.03 19.49 -0.71
CA VAL A 795 -19.60 19.16 -0.54
C VAL A 795 -18.75 20.29 -1.12
N CYS A 796 -17.43 20.27 -0.91
CA CYS A 796 -16.49 21.06 -1.70
C CYS A 796 -15.45 20.13 -2.34
N VAL A 797 -15.43 20.10 -3.68
CA VAL A 797 -14.47 19.33 -4.47
C VAL A 797 -13.37 20.27 -4.98
N ILE A 798 -12.13 20.02 -4.60
CA ILE A 798 -10.96 20.81 -5.04
C ILE A 798 -10.15 19.98 -6.04
N LEU A 799 -10.08 20.44 -7.29
CA LEU A 799 -9.37 19.81 -8.42
C LEU A 799 -8.15 20.66 -8.84
N GLU A 800 -7.60 20.41 -10.04
CA GLU A 800 -6.46 21.17 -10.57
C GLU A 800 -6.76 22.67 -10.67
N ASN A 801 -7.91 23.03 -11.23
CA ASN A 801 -8.33 24.41 -11.45
C ASN A 801 -9.00 25.06 -10.22
N GLY A 802 -8.81 24.48 -9.02
CA GLY A 802 -9.42 24.94 -7.78
C GLY A 802 -10.77 24.29 -7.50
N GLN A 803 -11.70 25.04 -6.90
CA GLN A 803 -13.00 24.54 -6.45
C GLN A 803 -13.96 24.28 -7.63
N TYR A 804 -14.47 23.05 -7.75
CA TYR A 804 -15.56 22.72 -8.67
C TYR A 804 -16.92 23.08 -8.05
N SER A 805 -17.86 23.56 -8.86
CA SER A 805 -19.24 23.85 -8.45
C SER A 805 -20.25 23.24 -9.41
N GLY A 806 -21.23 22.52 -8.89
CA GLY A 806 -22.19 21.72 -9.66
C GLY A 806 -22.55 20.42 -8.95
N LYS A 807 -23.45 19.62 -9.51
CA LYS A 807 -23.74 18.29 -8.96
C LYS A 807 -22.53 17.36 -9.12
N VAL A 808 -22.37 16.44 -8.17
CA VAL A 808 -21.34 15.38 -8.19
C VAL A 808 -21.92 14.06 -7.68
N LEU A 809 -21.44 12.94 -8.22
CA LEU A 809 -21.59 11.63 -7.57
C LEU A 809 -20.38 11.39 -6.66
N VAL A 810 -20.60 10.78 -5.49
CA VAL A 810 -19.54 10.33 -4.60
C VAL A 810 -19.81 8.88 -4.18
N TYR A 811 -18.78 8.04 -4.19
CA TYR A 811 -18.85 6.62 -3.84
C TYR A 811 -17.60 6.18 -3.10
N LYS A 812 -17.78 5.45 -1.99
CA LYS A 812 -16.68 4.75 -1.34
C LYS A 812 -16.46 3.39 -2.00
N HIS A 813 -15.26 3.12 -2.52
CA HIS A 813 -14.93 1.78 -3.07
C HIS A 813 -14.23 0.89 -2.03
N PRO A 814 -14.63 -0.39 -1.83
CA PRO A 814 -15.77 -1.10 -2.43
C PRO A 814 -17.04 -1.12 -1.55
N GLY A 815 -17.91 -0.12 -1.70
CA GLY A 815 -19.29 -0.18 -1.23
C GLY A 815 -20.14 -1.14 -2.06
N LEU A 816 -21.12 -1.76 -1.41
CA LEU A 816 -22.02 -2.81 -1.92
C LEU A 816 -23.51 -2.51 -1.65
N HIS A 817 -23.86 -1.51 -0.85
CA HIS A 817 -25.24 -1.09 -0.64
C HIS A 817 -25.75 -0.30 -1.84
N PHE A 818 -27.03 -0.45 -2.18
CA PHE A 818 -27.69 0.30 -3.25
C PHE A 818 -27.59 1.83 -3.07
N GLY A 819 -27.45 2.29 -1.82
CA GLY A 819 -27.29 3.69 -1.44
C GLY A 819 -25.85 4.19 -1.31
N ASP A 820 -24.80 3.38 -1.49
CA ASP A 820 -23.41 3.83 -1.27
C ASP A 820 -22.89 4.85 -2.32
N ILE A 821 -23.68 5.11 -3.37
CA ILE A 821 -23.42 6.18 -4.35
C ILE A 821 -24.34 7.35 -4.04
N HIS A 822 -23.77 8.39 -3.41
CA HIS A 822 -24.48 9.60 -3.04
C HIS A 822 -24.44 10.65 -4.16
N VAL A 823 -25.48 11.50 -4.22
CA VAL A 823 -25.53 12.67 -5.10
C VAL A 823 -25.43 13.94 -4.24
N PHE A 824 -24.35 14.69 -4.38
CA PHE A 824 -24.13 15.94 -3.66
C PHE A 824 -24.12 17.15 -4.61
N THR A 825 -24.26 18.35 -4.04
CA THR A 825 -23.92 19.59 -4.74
C THR A 825 -22.55 20.07 -4.28
N SER A 826 -21.54 20.02 -5.15
CA SER A 826 -20.26 20.70 -4.89
C SER A 826 -20.49 22.21 -4.94
N ARG A 827 -20.04 22.91 -3.90
CA ARG A 827 -20.29 24.32 -3.66
C ARG A 827 -18.99 25.06 -3.38
N TYR A 828 -18.85 26.24 -3.99
CA TYR A 828 -17.75 27.15 -3.71
C TYR A 828 -17.85 27.68 -2.26
N ILE A 829 -16.82 27.42 -1.46
CA ILE A 829 -16.62 27.98 -0.12
C ILE A 829 -15.79 29.26 -0.26
N GLU A 830 -16.43 30.39 0.03
CA GLU A 830 -15.75 31.69 0.11
C GLU A 830 -14.83 31.75 1.33
N GLY A 831 -13.61 32.25 1.14
CA GLY A 831 -12.55 32.32 2.16
C GLY A 831 -11.79 31.00 2.42
N ILE A 832 -12.11 29.89 1.74
CA ILE A 832 -11.36 28.64 1.95
C ILE A 832 -9.89 28.75 1.51
N GLY A 833 -9.59 29.64 0.55
CA GLY A 833 -8.21 29.91 0.11
C GLY A 833 -7.34 30.56 1.19
N ASP A 834 -7.93 31.22 2.18
CA ASP A 834 -7.21 31.76 3.34
C ASP A 834 -6.78 30.65 4.30
N ALA A 835 -7.53 29.54 4.32
CA ALA A 835 -7.17 28.32 5.04
C ALA A 835 -6.23 27.42 4.23
N VAL A 836 -6.59 27.01 3.01
CA VAL A 836 -5.85 25.95 2.26
C VAL A 836 -4.87 26.46 1.20
N GLY A 837 -4.87 27.77 0.92
CA GLY A 837 -4.01 28.38 -0.09
C GLY A 837 -4.28 27.86 -1.50
N ASN A 838 -3.20 27.50 -2.21
CA ASN A 838 -3.24 26.92 -3.56
C ASN A 838 -3.31 25.38 -3.57
N SER A 839 -3.46 24.73 -2.40
CA SER A 839 -3.40 23.28 -2.25
C SER A 839 -4.59 22.58 -2.95
N ARG A 840 -4.35 21.41 -3.55
CA ARG A 840 -5.27 20.77 -4.52
C ARG A 840 -5.60 19.31 -4.19
N TYR A 841 -6.62 18.79 -4.87
CA TYR A 841 -7.00 17.36 -4.91
C TYR A 841 -7.53 16.80 -3.59
N GLY A 842 -8.74 17.22 -3.22
CA GLY A 842 -9.45 16.73 -2.03
C GLY A 842 -10.96 16.95 -2.07
N LEU A 843 -11.65 16.25 -1.18
CA LEU A 843 -13.10 16.32 -0.98
C LEU A 843 -13.41 16.73 0.45
N LEU A 844 -14.05 17.89 0.63
CA LEU A 844 -14.51 18.37 1.94
C LEU A 844 -15.99 18.02 2.13
N PHE A 845 -16.29 17.27 3.17
CA PHE A 845 -17.64 16.90 3.60
C PHE A 845 -18.21 17.90 4.61
N PRO A 846 -19.55 18.04 4.71
CA PRO A 846 -20.18 18.89 5.70
C PRO A 846 -19.99 18.34 7.11
N THR A 847 -20.00 19.22 8.11
CA THR A 847 -20.01 18.82 9.54
C THR A 847 -21.35 19.11 10.19
N THR A 848 -22.44 18.82 9.48
CA THR A 848 -23.81 19.13 9.86
C THR A 848 -24.74 17.97 9.49
N GLY A 849 -25.80 17.76 10.27
CA GLY A 849 -26.75 16.67 10.09
C GLY A 849 -26.59 15.51 11.09
N PRO A 850 -27.49 14.51 11.03
CA PRO A 850 -27.64 13.46 12.03
C PRO A 850 -26.61 12.32 11.94
N ARG A 851 -25.86 12.24 10.84
CA ARG A 851 -24.81 11.25 10.57
C ARG A 851 -23.74 11.85 9.65
N SER A 852 -22.54 11.29 9.63
CA SER A 852 -21.49 11.69 8.68
C SER A 852 -21.77 11.11 7.30
N SER A 853 -21.61 11.92 6.25
CA SER A 853 -21.73 11.48 4.85
C SER A 853 -20.72 10.38 4.46
N ALA A 854 -19.58 10.27 5.16
CA ALA A 854 -18.63 9.18 4.93
C ALA A 854 -19.09 7.85 5.56
N ASP A 855 -19.62 7.91 6.77
CA ASP A 855 -20.20 6.75 7.50
C ASP A 855 -21.42 6.18 6.75
N GLU A 856 -22.24 7.04 6.14
CA GLU A 856 -23.35 6.66 5.25
C GLU A 856 -22.91 5.88 4.00
N MET A 857 -21.71 6.13 3.47
CA MET A 857 -21.14 5.44 2.31
C MET A 857 -20.21 4.31 2.74
N ALA A 858 -20.74 3.09 2.82
CA ALA A 858 -19.96 1.88 3.14
C ALA A 858 -19.14 1.92 4.45
N ASN A 859 -19.62 2.64 5.48
CA ASN A 859 -18.98 2.75 6.80
C ASN A 859 -17.55 3.35 6.71
N SER A 860 -17.37 4.38 5.88
CA SER A 860 -16.09 5.06 5.63
C SER A 860 -15.76 6.08 6.73
N ASP A 861 -14.48 6.38 6.93
CA ASP A 861 -14.01 7.45 7.82
C ASP A 861 -13.18 8.52 7.06
N HIS A 862 -12.44 9.35 7.78
CA HIS A 862 -11.48 10.31 7.21
C HIS A 862 -10.03 10.00 7.64
N ASP A 863 -9.72 8.77 8.06
CA ASP A 863 -8.39 8.32 8.51
C ASP A 863 -7.39 8.04 7.34
N GLY A 864 -7.86 8.29 6.12
CA GLY A 864 -7.14 8.33 4.85
C GLY A 864 -7.94 7.77 3.67
N ASP A 865 -9.26 7.71 3.80
CA ASP A 865 -10.12 7.07 2.82
C ASP A 865 -10.22 7.88 1.51
N MET A 866 -10.01 7.14 0.41
CA MET A 866 -10.21 7.63 -0.95
C MET A 866 -11.66 7.39 -1.39
N PHE A 867 -12.29 8.41 -1.95
CA PHE A 867 -13.63 8.40 -2.54
C PHE A 867 -13.51 8.56 -4.05
N TRP A 868 -14.31 7.79 -4.80
CA TRP A 868 -14.56 8.05 -6.21
C TRP A 868 -15.53 9.22 -6.31
N VAL A 869 -15.15 10.27 -7.04
CA VAL A 869 -15.95 11.48 -7.27
C VAL A 869 -16.14 11.62 -8.77
N SER A 870 -17.38 11.79 -9.24
CA SER A 870 -17.69 11.98 -10.65
C SER A 870 -18.43 13.29 -10.89
N ILE A 871 -17.94 14.05 -11.88
CA ILE A 871 -18.59 15.23 -12.46
C ILE A 871 -19.23 14.90 -13.83
N ASN A 872 -19.17 13.64 -14.27
CA ASN A 872 -19.61 13.18 -15.58
C ASN A 872 -21.11 13.46 -15.80
N ALA A 873 -21.41 14.28 -16.81
CA ALA A 873 -22.76 14.78 -17.07
C ALA A 873 -23.77 13.66 -17.40
N GLN A 874 -23.35 12.59 -18.09
CA GLN A 874 -24.25 11.49 -18.45
C GLN A 874 -24.64 10.65 -17.23
N LEU A 875 -23.67 10.36 -16.34
CA LEU A 875 -23.96 9.69 -15.07
C LEU A 875 -24.86 10.55 -14.17
N LEU A 876 -24.57 11.85 -14.06
CA LEU A 876 -25.38 12.79 -13.27
C LEU A 876 -26.81 13.00 -13.80
N GLN A 877 -27.06 12.71 -15.08
CA GLN A 877 -28.38 12.76 -15.69
C GLN A 877 -29.17 11.45 -15.51
N GLN A 878 -28.50 10.30 -15.55
CA GLN A 878 -29.14 8.98 -15.55
C GLN A 878 -29.30 8.37 -14.15
N PHE A 879 -28.31 8.57 -13.27
CA PHE A 879 -28.26 7.92 -11.97
C PHE A 879 -29.29 8.46 -10.96
N LYS A 880 -29.96 7.55 -10.26
CA LYS A 880 -30.93 7.81 -9.20
C LYS A 880 -30.39 7.22 -7.89
N PRO A 881 -30.18 8.02 -6.82
CA PRO A 881 -29.72 7.50 -5.55
C PRO A 881 -30.80 6.65 -4.87
N SER A 882 -30.35 5.63 -4.13
CA SER A 882 -31.18 4.92 -3.16
C SER A 882 -30.95 5.48 -1.74
N ASN A 883 -31.75 5.05 -0.77
CA ASN A 883 -31.53 5.42 0.64
C ASN A 883 -30.15 4.94 1.12
N PRO A 884 -29.39 5.75 1.89
CA PRO A 884 -28.10 5.35 2.46
C PRO A 884 -28.14 4.06 3.27
N TRP A 885 -26.98 3.40 3.43
CA TRP A 885 -26.90 2.16 4.21
C TRP A 885 -27.19 2.40 5.69
N ILE A 886 -28.05 1.58 6.29
CA ILE A 886 -28.32 1.57 7.74
C ILE A 886 -28.15 0.13 8.25
N GLN A 887 -27.22 -0.05 9.19
CA GLN A 887 -26.91 -1.34 9.81
C GLN A 887 -28.15 -1.93 10.52
N LYS A 888 -28.65 -3.08 10.04
CA LYS A 888 -29.81 -3.78 10.62
C LYS A 888 -29.36 -4.88 11.59
N ILE A 889 -28.31 -5.62 11.25
CA ILE A 889 -27.70 -6.65 12.10
C ILE A 889 -26.87 -5.98 13.19
N LYS A 890 -27.32 -6.04 14.45
CA LYS A 890 -26.51 -5.68 15.61
C LYS A 890 -25.89 -6.94 16.25
N PRO A 891 -24.62 -7.28 15.96
CA PRO A 891 -23.99 -8.46 16.54
C PRO A 891 -23.78 -8.28 18.04
N LYS A 892 -23.95 -9.35 18.81
CA LYS A 892 -23.65 -9.34 20.25
C LYS A 892 -22.15 -9.15 20.45
N LYS A 893 -21.75 -7.95 20.87
CA LYS A 893 -20.35 -7.60 21.20
C LYS A 893 -19.78 -8.68 22.15
N PRO A 894 -18.68 -9.39 21.79
CA PRO A 894 -18.14 -10.45 22.63
C PRO A 894 -17.53 -9.87 23.92
N ASN A 895 -17.62 -10.62 25.03
CA ASN A 895 -17.02 -10.25 26.31
C ASN A 895 -15.49 -10.32 26.23
N GLN A 896 -14.86 -9.29 25.67
CA GLN A 896 -13.41 -9.15 25.59
C GLN A 896 -12.88 -8.51 26.87
N ARG A 897 -11.85 -9.14 27.44
CA ARG A 897 -11.10 -8.54 28.54
C ARG A 897 -10.06 -7.54 28.03
N CYS A 898 -9.67 -6.61 28.89
CA CYS A 898 -8.54 -5.71 28.64
C CYS A 898 -7.19 -6.45 28.77
N PRO A 899 -6.11 -5.96 28.13
CA PRO A 899 -4.78 -6.57 28.23
C PRO A 899 -4.24 -6.67 29.65
N GLN A 900 -4.54 -5.70 30.52
CA GLN A 900 -4.08 -5.67 31.92
C GLN A 900 -4.73 -6.77 32.81
N SER A 901 -5.76 -7.47 32.32
CA SER A 901 -6.44 -8.54 33.07
C SER A 901 -5.76 -9.92 32.96
N PHE A 902 -4.66 -10.00 32.20
CA PHE A 902 -3.83 -11.19 32.04
C PHE A 902 -2.45 -10.96 32.68
N ASN A 903 -1.82 -12.01 33.20
CA ASN A 903 -0.37 -11.94 33.43
C ASN A 903 0.39 -12.01 32.10
N GLU A 904 1.69 -11.66 32.11
CA GLU A 904 2.47 -11.53 30.87
C GLU A 904 2.56 -12.84 30.07
N LEU A 905 2.71 -13.99 30.72
CA LEU A 905 2.82 -15.29 30.05
C LEU A 905 1.47 -15.73 29.43
N GLU A 906 0.36 -15.53 30.14
CA GLU A 906 -0.98 -15.73 29.59
C GLU A 906 -1.24 -14.81 28.40
N LEU A 907 -0.82 -13.54 28.48
CA LEU A 907 -0.99 -12.56 27.42
C LEU A 907 -0.25 -12.98 26.15
N GLU A 908 1.04 -13.32 26.25
CA GLU A 908 1.82 -13.76 25.08
C GLU A 908 1.26 -15.06 24.46
N ARG A 909 0.96 -16.06 25.28
CA ARG A 909 0.40 -17.33 24.79
C ARG A 909 -0.98 -17.14 24.14
N LYS A 910 -1.82 -16.24 24.67
CA LYS A 910 -3.12 -15.90 24.08
C LYS A 910 -2.97 -15.12 22.77
N LEU A 911 -2.05 -14.16 22.70
CA LEU A 911 -1.76 -13.37 21.51
C LEU A 911 -1.21 -14.23 20.37
N PHE A 912 -0.31 -15.17 20.67
CA PHE A 912 0.19 -16.12 19.67
C PHE A 912 -0.90 -17.11 19.24
N HIS A 913 -1.80 -17.53 20.14
CA HIS A 913 -2.95 -18.35 19.75
C HIS A 913 -3.88 -17.63 18.76
N ASP A 914 -4.10 -16.32 18.93
CA ASP A 914 -4.94 -15.54 18.01
C ASP A 914 -4.27 -15.31 16.64
N PHE A 915 -2.93 -15.23 16.60
CA PHE A 915 -2.16 -15.35 15.36
C PHE A 915 -2.43 -16.70 14.68
N LEU A 916 -2.32 -17.81 15.41
CA LEU A 916 -2.54 -19.16 14.86
C LEU A 916 -3.97 -19.36 14.36
N GLN A 917 -4.99 -18.83 15.04
CA GLN A 917 -6.36 -18.81 14.51
C GLN A 917 -6.47 -17.98 13.23
N ALA A 918 -5.86 -16.79 13.16
CA ALA A 918 -5.90 -15.95 11.95
C ALA A 918 -5.18 -16.60 10.75
N ARG A 919 -4.10 -17.34 11.01
CA ARG A 919 -3.34 -18.12 10.01
C ARG A 919 -4.11 -19.36 9.57
N PHE A 920 -4.48 -20.26 10.48
CA PHE A 920 -4.93 -21.62 10.15
C PHE A 920 -6.45 -21.82 10.16
N ALA A 921 -7.22 -20.94 10.82
CA ALA A 921 -8.68 -21.05 10.98
C ALA A 921 -9.42 -19.77 10.56
N ARG A 922 -8.99 -19.17 9.43
CA ARG A 922 -9.51 -17.88 8.94
C ARG A 922 -10.98 -17.97 8.53
N SER A 923 -11.81 -17.02 8.98
CA SER A 923 -13.16 -16.84 8.41
C SER A 923 -13.08 -16.37 6.95
N SER A 924 -13.84 -17.04 6.09
CA SER A 924 -14.06 -16.66 4.69
C SER A 924 -15.18 -15.63 4.50
N ALA A 925 -15.85 -15.20 5.58
CA ALA A 925 -17.11 -14.44 5.53
C ALA A 925 -17.04 -13.16 4.69
N LEU A 926 -15.97 -12.37 4.80
CA LEU A 926 -15.81 -11.13 4.02
C LEU A 926 -15.83 -11.40 2.50
N SER A 927 -15.07 -12.40 2.05
CA SER A 927 -15.04 -12.83 0.64
C SER A 927 -16.35 -13.49 0.22
N ALA A 928 -16.92 -14.37 1.05
CA ALA A 928 -18.16 -15.07 0.76
C ALA A 928 -19.35 -14.09 0.66
N ALA A 929 -19.38 -13.06 1.51
CA ALA A 929 -20.42 -12.03 1.47
C ALA A 929 -20.36 -11.21 0.18
N ALA A 930 -19.17 -10.71 -0.20
CA ALA A 930 -18.97 -9.97 -1.45
C ALA A 930 -19.24 -10.82 -2.70
N ASP A 931 -18.78 -12.09 -2.71
CA ASP A 931 -19.04 -13.03 -3.79
C ASP A 931 -20.55 -13.29 -3.97
N CYS A 932 -21.25 -13.62 -2.88
CA CYS A 932 -22.68 -13.95 -2.95
C CYS A 932 -23.54 -12.71 -3.22
N TRP A 933 -23.12 -11.53 -2.72
CA TRP A 933 -23.72 -10.25 -3.12
C TRP A 933 -23.58 -10.03 -4.62
N LEU A 934 -22.40 -10.25 -5.22
CA LEU A 934 -22.20 -10.05 -6.65
C LEU A 934 -23.03 -11.04 -7.49
N VAL A 935 -23.16 -12.29 -7.04
CA VAL A 935 -24.04 -13.29 -7.70
C VAL A 935 -25.52 -12.88 -7.63
N TYR A 936 -25.99 -12.36 -6.49
CA TYR A 936 -27.39 -11.94 -6.35
C TYR A 936 -27.67 -10.61 -7.04
N MET A 937 -26.72 -9.68 -7.05
CA MET A 937 -26.77 -8.44 -7.81
C MET A 937 -26.86 -8.71 -9.32
N ASP A 938 -26.05 -9.65 -9.83
CA ASP A 938 -26.06 -10.04 -11.25
C ASP A 938 -27.43 -10.58 -11.71
N ARG A 939 -28.09 -11.36 -10.85
CA ARG A 939 -29.49 -11.77 -11.06
C ARG A 939 -30.45 -10.59 -10.97
N LEU A 940 -30.32 -9.75 -9.94
CA LEU A 940 -31.21 -8.61 -9.67
C LEU A 940 -31.26 -7.59 -10.81
N ILE A 941 -30.15 -7.41 -11.53
CA ILE A 941 -30.02 -6.52 -12.69
C ILE A 941 -30.24 -7.23 -14.05
N THR A 942 -30.82 -8.43 -14.05
CA THR A 942 -31.26 -9.14 -15.26
C THR A 942 -32.78 -9.05 -15.40
N ASP A 943 -33.26 -8.77 -16.62
CA ASP A 943 -34.66 -8.37 -16.89
C ASP A 943 -35.73 -9.47 -16.69
N ASP A 944 -35.32 -10.71 -16.43
CA ASP A 944 -36.21 -11.89 -16.36
C ASP A 944 -36.84 -12.17 -14.96
N LEU A 945 -36.76 -11.23 -13.99
CA LEU A 945 -37.23 -11.46 -12.60
C LEU A 945 -38.64 -10.92 -12.30
N ASP A 946 -39.40 -11.70 -11.54
CA ASP A 946 -40.64 -11.23 -10.92
C ASP A 946 -40.40 -10.40 -9.64
N GLU A 947 -41.45 -9.66 -9.24
CA GLU A 947 -41.42 -8.68 -8.15
C GLU A 947 -41.33 -9.31 -6.74
N TYR A 948 -41.64 -10.60 -6.59
CA TYR A 948 -41.42 -11.36 -5.35
C TYR A 948 -39.97 -11.88 -5.28
N GLU A 949 -39.45 -12.48 -6.34
CA GLU A 949 -38.03 -12.88 -6.40
C GLU A 949 -37.10 -11.68 -6.22
N ARG A 950 -37.40 -10.51 -6.82
CA ARG A 950 -36.69 -9.24 -6.59
C ARG A 950 -36.53 -8.93 -5.10
N LYS A 951 -37.64 -8.87 -4.36
CA LYS A 951 -37.66 -8.53 -2.93
C LYS A 951 -36.96 -9.57 -2.05
N VAL A 952 -37.00 -10.84 -2.45
CA VAL A 952 -36.24 -11.91 -1.77
C VAL A 952 -34.73 -11.73 -2.00
N LEU A 953 -34.29 -11.38 -3.21
CA LEU A 953 -32.88 -11.09 -3.51
C LEU A 953 -32.40 -9.84 -2.78
N GLU A 954 -33.13 -8.73 -2.85
CA GLU A 954 -32.79 -7.47 -2.18
C GLU A 954 -32.62 -7.68 -0.67
N LYS A 955 -33.56 -8.35 0.01
CA LYS A 955 -33.45 -8.67 1.44
C LYS A 955 -32.23 -9.55 1.77
N LYS A 956 -31.88 -10.52 0.92
CA LYS A 956 -30.63 -11.30 1.08
C LYS A 956 -29.40 -10.42 0.91
N MET A 957 -29.42 -9.48 -0.03
CA MET A 957 -28.31 -8.60 -0.32
C MET A 957 -28.08 -7.57 0.79
N GLU A 958 -29.14 -6.96 1.35
CA GLU A 958 -29.03 -6.13 2.56
C GLU A 958 -28.35 -6.90 3.71
N THR A 959 -28.78 -8.15 3.93
CA THR A 959 -28.21 -9.03 4.96
C THR A 959 -26.73 -9.35 4.68
N LEU A 960 -26.35 -9.54 3.41
CA LEU A 960 -24.97 -9.74 2.98
C LEU A 960 -24.10 -8.48 3.10
N VAL A 961 -24.67 -7.29 2.86
CA VAL A 961 -23.99 -5.99 3.03
C VAL A 961 -23.65 -5.75 4.50
N ASP A 962 -24.62 -5.94 5.41
CA ASP A 962 -24.38 -5.86 6.85
C ASP A 962 -23.27 -6.84 7.29
N LEU A 963 -23.35 -8.11 6.86
CA LEU A 963 -22.32 -9.11 7.17
C LEU A 963 -20.96 -8.77 6.55
N TYR A 964 -20.92 -8.08 5.41
CA TYR A 964 -19.69 -7.63 4.75
C TYR A 964 -19.01 -6.51 5.54
N TYR A 965 -19.72 -5.45 5.91
CA TYR A 965 -19.14 -4.36 6.70
C TYR A 965 -18.76 -4.80 8.13
N LEU A 966 -19.59 -5.62 8.78
CA LEU A 966 -19.22 -6.27 10.05
C LEU A 966 -17.98 -7.17 9.92
N ALA A 967 -17.74 -7.78 8.76
CA ALA A 967 -16.54 -8.59 8.49
C ALA A 967 -15.29 -7.76 8.13
N LEU A 968 -15.43 -6.51 7.66
CA LEU A 968 -14.30 -5.58 7.49
C LEU A 968 -13.71 -5.20 8.85
N ASP A 969 -14.57 -4.89 9.82
CA ASP A 969 -14.16 -4.49 11.18
C ASP A 969 -14.01 -5.65 12.17
N ALA A 970 -14.34 -6.88 11.78
CA ALA A 970 -14.12 -8.09 12.57
C ALA A 970 -12.69 -8.21 13.16
N PRO A 971 -11.58 -7.84 12.47
CA PRO A 971 -10.24 -7.86 13.06
C PRO A 971 -10.02 -6.80 14.15
N LYS A 972 -10.59 -5.60 14.00
CA LYS A 972 -10.48 -4.50 14.98
C LYS A 972 -11.36 -4.74 16.21
N THR A 973 -12.50 -5.39 16.01
CA THR A 973 -13.55 -5.64 17.01
C THR A 973 -13.46 -7.03 17.64
N GLY A 974 -12.67 -7.94 17.07
CA GLY A 974 -12.56 -9.35 17.47
C GLY A 974 -13.88 -10.14 17.38
N MET A 975 -14.79 -9.75 16.49
CA MET A 975 -16.02 -10.48 16.21
C MET A 975 -15.75 -11.67 15.29
N LYS A 976 -16.43 -12.79 15.50
CA LYS A 976 -16.43 -13.93 14.57
C LYS A 976 -17.66 -13.87 13.68
N ILE A 977 -17.51 -13.29 12.49
CA ILE A 977 -18.56 -13.22 11.48
C ILE A 977 -18.49 -14.46 10.57
N ASN A 978 -19.66 -15.05 10.32
CA ASN A 978 -19.91 -16.15 9.39
C ASN A 978 -21.07 -15.75 8.47
N VAL A 979 -21.08 -16.20 7.22
CA VAL A 979 -22.24 -16.02 6.31
C VAL A 979 -23.15 -17.26 6.45
N PRO A 980 -24.44 -17.09 6.80
CA PRO A 980 -25.41 -18.19 6.86
C PRO A 980 -25.56 -18.93 5.52
N SER A 981 -25.79 -20.24 5.56
CA SER A 981 -25.76 -21.12 4.37
C SER A 981 -26.89 -20.83 3.38
N GLU A 982 -28.00 -20.27 3.84
CA GLU A 982 -29.13 -19.79 3.05
C GLU A 982 -28.82 -18.51 2.24
N LEU A 983 -27.74 -17.79 2.56
CA LEU A 983 -27.23 -16.65 1.78
C LEU A 983 -26.10 -17.04 0.81
N ILE A 984 -25.63 -18.30 0.83
CA ILE A 984 -24.54 -18.75 -0.04
C ILE A 984 -25.05 -19.04 -1.46
N ALA A 985 -24.35 -18.51 -2.45
CA ALA A 985 -24.59 -18.78 -3.86
C ALA A 985 -24.23 -20.23 -4.25
N LYS A 986 -25.18 -20.96 -4.84
CA LYS A 986 -25.02 -22.34 -5.32
C LYS A 986 -24.48 -22.46 -6.76
N LYS A 987 -24.61 -21.40 -7.56
CA LYS A 987 -24.05 -21.27 -8.91
C LYS A 987 -23.49 -19.85 -9.08
N TYR A 988 -22.46 -19.69 -9.90
CA TYR A 988 -21.78 -18.41 -10.12
C TYR A 988 -21.93 -17.96 -11.58
N PRO A 989 -22.01 -16.66 -11.90
CA PRO A 989 -22.01 -16.20 -13.27
C PRO A 989 -20.64 -16.44 -13.91
N HIS A 990 -20.65 -16.77 -15.20
CA HIS A 990 -19.46 -17.13 -15.98
C HIS A 990 -18.27 -16.16 -15.83
N PHE A 991 -18.52 -14.84 -15.77
CA PHE A 991 -17.47 -13.83 -15.58
C PHE A 991 -16.70 -13.90 -14.25
N MET A 992 -17.12 -14.73 -13.29
CA MET A 992 -16.37 -15.00 -12.06
C MET A 992 -15.37 -16.16 -12.18
N ASP A 993 -15.30 -16.84 -13.33
CA ASP A 993 -14.32 -17.89 -13.66
C ASP A 993 -14.26 -19.04 -12.62
N ARG A 994 -15.42 -19.41 -12.04
CA ARG A 994 -15.55 -20.46 -11.00
C ARG A 994 -16.05 -21.80 -11.53
N LYS A 995 -16.06 -22.81 -10.66
CA LYS A 995 -16.75 -24.09 -10.89
C LYS A 995 -18.27 -23.89 -10.68
N GLN A 996 -19.10 -24.63 -11.43
CA GLN A 996 -20.57 -24.55 -11.46
C GLN A 996 -21.11 -23.18 -11.90
N LEU A 997 -21.04 -22.94 -13.22
CA LEU A 997 -21.39 -21.65 -13.84
C LEU A 997 -22.83 -21.58 -14.36
N TYR A 998 -23.33 -20.35 -14.46
CA TYR A 998 -24.41 -19.96 -15.38
C TYR A 998 -23.90 -18.86 -16.33
N HIS A 999 -24.38 -18.87 -17.58
CA HIS A 999 -24.16 -17.74 -18.49
C HIS A 999 -25.12 -16.61 -18.08
N SER A 1000 -24.61 -15.38 -18.01
CA SER A 1000 -25.34 -14.23 -17.47
C SER A 1000 -25.68 -13.26 -18.59
N LYS A 1001 -26.95 -12.85 -18.65
CA LYS A 1001 -27.44 -11.86 -19.62
C LYS A 1001 -27.20 -10.41 -19.18
N SER A 1002 -26.76 -10.19 -17.94
CA SER A 1002 -26.61 -8.86 -17.35
C SER A 1002 -25.59 -8.01 -18.10
N ILE A 1003 -25.54 -6.72 -17.78
CA ILE A 1003 -24.49 -5.83 -18.29
C ILE A 1003 -23.08 -6.34 -17.93
N LEU A 1004 -22.88 -7.01 -16.79
CA LEU A 1004 -21.59 -7.60 -16.40
C LEU A 1004 -21.20 -8.78 -17.29
N GLY A 1005 -22.17 -9.64 -17.65
CA GLY A 1005 -21.97 -10.72 -18.62
C GLY A 1005 -21.64 -10.19 -20.01
N ARG A 1006 -22.47 -9.27 -20.52
CA ARG A 1006 -22.30 -8.64 -21.84
C ARG A 1006 -20.92 -7.96 -22.00
N ILE A 1007 -20.43 -7.30 -20.95
CA ILE A 1007 -19.09 -6.71 -20.91
C ILE A 1007 -18.00 -7.80 -20.98
N TYR A 1008 -18.12 -8.85 -20.16
CA TYR A 1008 -17.15 -9.94 -20.13
C TYR A 1008 -17.08 -10.67 -21.48
N ASP A 1009 -18.20 -11.05 -22.09
CA ASP A 1009 -18.23 -11.75 -23.38
C ASP A 1009 -17.60 -10.92 -24.52
N LYS A 1010 -17.91 -9.62 -24.59
CA LYS A 1010 -17.32 -8.70 -25.57
C LYS A 1010 -15.81 -8.55 -25.33
N ALA A 1011 -15.35 -8.47 -24.08
CA ALA A 1011 -13.93 -8.44 -23.72
C ALA A 1011 -13.20 -9.78 -23.95
N VAL A 1012 -13.87 -10.93 -23.81
CA VAL A 1012 -13.36 -12.26 -24.21
C VAL A 1012 -13.12 -12.30 -25.72
N LYS A 1013 -14.12 -11.90 -26.52
CA LYS A 1013 -14.02 -11.93 -27.98
C LYS A 1013 -12.82 -11.13 -28.50
N VAL A 1014 -12.66 -9.89 -28.02
CA VAL A 1014 -11.57 -8.98 -28.40
C VAL A 1014 -10.17 -9.45 -27.93
N GLN A 1015 -10.09 -10.34 -26.93
CA GLN A 1015 -8.82 -10.98 -26.56
C GLN A 1015 -8.41 -12.14 -27.48
N SER A 1016 -9.35 -12.75 -28.22
CA SER A 1016 -9.05 -13.83 -29.17
C SER A 1016 -8.61 -13.33 -30.56
N GLU A 1017 -8.64 -12.02 -30.79
CA GLU A 1017 -8.21 -11.38 -32.02
C GLU A 1017 -6.68 -11.23 -32.03
N ASN A 1018 -6.01 -12.05 -32.84
CA ASN A 1018 -4.55 -12.10 -32.92
C ASN A 1018 -3.93 -10.73 -33.26
N VAL A 1019 -2.89 -10.36 -32.50
CA VAL A 1019 -2.08 -9.17 -32.78
C VAL A 1019 -1.25 -9.42 -34.04
N GLY A 1020 -1.47 -8.62 -35.09
CA GLY A 1020 -0.73 -8.71 -36.35
C GLY A 1020 0.79 -8.53 -36.16
N SER A 1021 1.56 -9.27 -36.96
CA SER A 1021 3.02 -9.28 -36.94
C SER A 1021 3.61 -7.87 -37.02
N ILE A 1022 4.58 -7.58 -36.16
CA ILE A 1022 5.33 -6.32 -36.18
C ILE A 1022 6.42 -6.45 -37.26
N GLU A 1023 6.32 -5.63 -38.30
CA GLU A 1023 7.41 -5.43 -39.25
C GLU A 1023 8.52 -4.57 -38.61
N ILE A 1024 9.76 -4.75 -39.05
CA ILE A 1024 10.94 -4.08 -38.48
C ILE A 1024 11.53 -3.13 -39.52
N SER A 1025 11.06 -1.90 -39.51
CA SER A 1025 11.74 -0.78 -40.18
C SER A 1025 12.87 -0.24 -39.30
N LEU A 1026 13.83 0.45 -39.92
CA LEU A 1026 14.81 1.29 -39.23
C LEU A 1026 14.42 2.75 -39.45
N ASP A 1027 14.42 3.55 -38.39
CA ASP A 1027 14.24 5.00 -38.48
C ASP A 1027 15.37 5.64 -39.32
N PRO A 1028 15.05 6.44 -40.37
CA PRO A 1028 16.04 7.16 -41.18
C PRO A 1028 17.01 8.01 -40.36
N HIS A 1029 16.55 8.74 -39.33
CA HIS A 1029 17.37 9.69 -38.57
C HIS A 1029 18.56 8.99 -37.89
N PHE A 1030 18.33 7.81 -37.30
CA PHE A 1030 19.39 7.00 -36.68
C PHE A 1030 20.22 6.22 -37.71
N LYS A 1031 19.68 5.95 -38.89
CA LYS A 1031 20.31 5.13 -39.94
C LYS A 1031 21.28 5.93 -40.82
N GLU A 1032 20.97 7.18 -41.14
CA GLU A 1032 21.73 7.99 -42.11
C GLU A 1032 22.97 8.67 -41.51
N ARG A 1033 23.07 8.70 -40.17
CA ARG A 1033 24.24 9.19 -39.44
C ARG A 1033 25.47 8.28 -39.62
N ASP A 1034 26.63 8.88 -39.88
CA ASP A 1034 27.91 8.16 -39.96
C ASP A 1034 28.37 7.66 -38.57
N THR A 1035 28.21 6.35 -38.37
CA THR A 1035 28.64 5.63 -37.16
C THR A 1035 29.94 4.85 -37.36
N SER A 1036 30.63 5.01 -38.50
CA SER A 1036 31.74 4.15 -38.94
C SER A 1036 32.85 3.96 -37.91
N LYS A 1037 33.15 5.01 -37.13
CA LYS A 1037 34.18 5.01 -36.08
C LYS A 1037 33.83 4.11 -34.89
N CYS A 1038 32.56 4.11 -34.46
CA CYS A 1038 32.10 3.45 -33.23
C CYS A 1038 31.33 2.14 -33.48
N LYS A 1039 30.82 1.92 -34.70
CA LYS A 1039 30.11 0.68 -35.08
C LYS A 1039 30.94 -0.60 -34.82
N PRO A 1040 32.28 -0.67 -35.03
CA PRO A 1040 33.07 -1.86 -34.67
C PRO A 1040 33.11 -2.14 -33.16
N PHE A 1041 33.24 -1.10 -32.34
CA PHE A 1041 33.28 -1.17 -30.87
C PHE A 1041 31.93 -1.67 -30.32
N TRP A 1042 30.82 -1.04 -30.72
CA TRP A 1042 29.50 -1.48 -30.30
C TRP A 1042 29.07 -2.81 -30.91
N THR A 1043 29.59 -3.22 -32.07
CA THR A 1043 29.37 -4.57 -32.64
C THR A 1043 30.00 -5.64 -31.75
N ARG A 1044 31.14 -5.34 -31.12
CA ARG A 1044 31.75 -6.23 -30.12
C ARG A 1044 30.90 -6.29 -28.85
N HIS A 1045 30.57 -5.14 -28.26
CA HIS A 1045 29.81 -5.10 -27.00
C HIS A 1045 28.37 -5.63 -27.13
N TYR A 1046 27.72 -5.49 -28.29
CA TYR A 1046 26.42 -6.15 -28.53
C TYR A 1046 26.54 -7.68 -28.64
N LYS A 1047 27.63 -8.21 -29.22
CA LYS A 1047 27.90 -9.66 -29.21
C LYS A 1047 28.25 -10.18 -27.82
N GLU A 1048 28.88 -9.37 -26.98
CA GLU A 1048 29.09 -9.67 -25.56
C GLU A 1048 27.75 -9.64 -24.80
N TYR A 1049 26.90 -8.63 -25.01
CA TYR A 1049 25.53 -8.57 -24.47
C TYR A 1049 24.69 -9.80 -24.85
N CYS A 1050 24.70 -10.24 -26.12
CA CYS A 1050 23.96 -11.43 -26.54
C CYS A 1050 24.45 -12.71 -25.84
N LYS A 1051 25.73 -12.81 -25.49
CA LYS A 1051 26.27 -13.92 -24.68
C LYS A 1051 25.85 -13.78 -23.22
N ASP A 1052 25.98 -12.60 -22.64
CA ASP A 1052 25.60 -12.30 -21.24
C ASP A 1052 24.11 -12.56 -20.99
N SER A 1053 23.25 -12.22 -21.95
CA SER A 1053 21.79 -12.31 -21.83
C SER A 1053 21.19 -13.66 -22.26
N GLY A 1054 21.94 -14.51 -22.97
CA GLY A 1054 21.48 -15.85 -23.37
C GLY A 1054 21.05 -16.72 -22.19
N PRO A 1055 21.92 -16.96 -21.19
CA PRO A 1055 21.59 -17.71 -19.99
C PRO A 1055 20.47 -17.11 -19.12
N LEU A 1056 20.06 -15.86 -19.36
CA LEU A 1056 18.97 -15.23 -18.63
C LEU A 1056 17.59 -15.70 -19.12
N ALA A 1057 17.50 -16.27 -20.33
CA ALA A 1057 16.25 -16.78 -20.90
C ALA A 1057 15.81 -18.13 -20.30
N GLU A 1058 16.69 -18.84 -19.59
CA GLU A 1058 16.43 -20.15 -18.97
C GLU A 1058 15.91 -20.02 -17.52
N ILE A 1059 15.94 -18.82 -16.95
CA ILE A 1059 15.55 -18.53 -15.56
C ILE A 1059 14.03 -18.42 -15.45
N GLN A 1060 13.41 -19.23 -14.59
CA GLN A 1060 11.95 -19.28 -14.43
C GLN A 1060 11.35 -18.14 -13.59
N ASP A 1061 12.12 -17.55 -12.66
CA ASP A 1061 11.62 -16.44 -11.84
C ASP A 1061 11.76 -15.10 -12.57
N LYS A 1062 10.63 -14.56 -13.02
CA LYS A 1062 10.57 -13.26 -13.67
C LYS A 1062 11.16 -12.11 -12.85
N GLU A 1063 11.02 -12.11 -11.52
CA GLU A 1063 11.60 -11.04 -10.68
C GLU A 1063 13.14 -11.10 -10.66
N GLU A 1064 13.74 -12.28 -10.87
CA GLU A 1064 15.18 -12.42 -11.10
C GLU A 1064 15.59 -12.02 -12.51
N VAL A 1065 14.80 -12.37 -13.54
CA VAL A 1065 15.11 -12.00 -14.93
C VAL A 1065 15.06 -10.49 -15.10
N ASP A 1066 13.99 -9.83 -14.63
CA ASP A 1066 13.86 -8.36 -14.67
C ASP A 1066 15.04 -7.67 -13.95
N LEU A 1067 15.49 -8.22 -12.81
CA LEU A 1067 16.64 -7.72 -12.06
C LEU A 1067 17.97 -7.89 -12.82
N LYS A 1068 18.29 -9.10 -13.29
CA LYS A 1068 19.55 -9.40 -13.99
C LYS A 1068 19.65 -8.65 -15.32
N PHE A 1069 18.53 -8.46 -16.04
CA PHE A 1069 18.52 -7.58 -17.20
C PHE A 1069 18.73 -6.11 -16.82
N SER A 1070 18.22 -5.65 -15.67
CA SER A 1070 18.50 -4.28 -15.16
C SER A 1070 19.98 -4.06 -14.85
N GLU A 1071 20.63 -5.00 -14.15
CA GLU A 1071 22.08 -4.99 -13.92
C GLU A 1071 22.86 -4.98 -15.24
N LEU A 1072 22.43 -5.81 -16.20
CA LEU A 1072 23.05 -5.92 -17.52
C LEU A 1072 22.90 -4.65 -18.36
N TYR A 1073 21.72 -4.01 -18.37
CA TYR A 1073 21.55 -2.70 -19.02
C TYR A 1073 22.40 -1.63 -18.32
N THR A 1074 22.51 -1.65 -16.99
CA THR A 1074 23.34 -0.71 -16.21
C THR A 1074 24.82 -0.82 -16.58
N LYS A 1075 25.36 -2.04 -16.77
CA LYS A 1075 26.71 -2.27 -17.32
C LYS A 1075 26.92 -1.53 -18.66
N TYR A 1076 25.99 -1.67 -19.60
CA TYR A 1076 26.13 -1.04 -20.92
C TYR A 1076 25.79 0.46 -20.92
N LYS A 1077 24.94 0.96 -20.00
CA LYS A 1077 24.77 2.41 -19.76
C LYS A 1077 26.07 3.05 -19.27
N HIS A 1078 26.80 2.42 -18.34
CA HIS A 1078 28.09 2.93 -17.90
C HIS A 1078 29.15 2.95 -19.01
N ILE A 1079 29.12 2.01 -19.96
CA ILE A 1079 30.01 2.04 -21.14
C ILE A 1079 29.65 3.22 -22.06
N LEU A 1080 28.36 3.45 -22.33
CA LEU A 1080 27.91 4.54 -23.20
C LEU A 1080 28.09 5.93 -22.58
N TYR A 1081 27.65 6.13 -21.34
CA TYR A 1081 27.54 7.44 -20.68
C TYR A 1081 28.65 7.76 -19.68
N HIS A 1082 29.53 6.81 -19.34
CA HIS A 1082 30.40 6.89 -18.15
C HIS A 1082 29.64 7.14 -16.82
N ALA A 1083 28.32 6.97 -16.82
CA ALA A 1083 27.41 7.23 -15.71
C ALA A 1083 26.26 6.21 -15.71
N ALA A 1084 25.47 6.18 -14.62
CA ALA A 1084 24.33 5.27 -14.52
C ALA A 1084 23.19 5.66 -15.47
N GLU A 1085 23.00 6.96 -15.73
CA GLU A 1085 21.96 7.51 -16.61
C GLU A 1085 22.51 8.61 -17.53
N PHE A 1086 21.80 8.87 -18.63
CA PHE A 1086 22.19 9.84 -19.65
C PHE A 1086 22.31 11.26 -19.10
N GLU A 1087 21.34 11.71 -18.29
CA GLU A 1087 21.33 13.05 -17.67
C GLU A 1087 22.49 13.29 -16.68
N GLN A 1088 23.36 12.29 -16.44
CA GLN A 1088 24.54 12.36 -15.58
C GLN A 1088 25.86 12.24 -16.37
N THR A 1089 25.83 12.17 -17.70
CA THR A 1089 27.02 11.92 -18.52
C THR A 1089 28.06 13.05 -18.42
N PRO A 1090 29.34 12.77 -18.10
CA PRO A 1090 30.44 13.71 -18.22
C PRO A 1090 31.10 13.68 -19.62
N ARG A 1091 30.57 12.89 -20.56
CA ARG A 1091 31.06 12.81 -21.95
C ARG A 1091 30.51 13.94 -22.81
N ASP A 1092 31.20 14.24 -23.92
CA ASP A 1092 30.64 15.08 -24.98
C ASP A 1092 29.37 14.44 -25.57
N LEU A 1093 28.32 15.24 -25.73
CA LEU A 1093 27.03 14.75 -26.20
C LEU A 1093 27.08 14.25 -27.65
N LYS A 1094 27.94 14.80 -28.50
CA LYS A 1094 28.08 14.35 -29.90
C LYS A 1094 28.60 12.93 -29.98
N ASP A 1095 29.64 12.61 -29.21
CA ASP A 1095 30.18 11.24 -29.12
C ASP A 1095 29.12 10.26 -28.59
N VAL A 1096 28.38 10.66 -27.55
CA VAL A 1096 27.29 9.87 -26.97
C VAL A 1096 26.16 9.63 -27.98
N PHE A 1097 25.81 10.63 -28.80
CA PHE A 1097 24.79 10.48 -29.84
C PHE A 1097 25.30 9.66 -31.05
N ASP A 1098 26.57 9.80 -31.46
CA ASP A 1098 27.20 8.96 -32.50
C ASP A 1098 27.16 7.48 -32.08
N GLU A 1099 27.54 7.18 -30.84
CA GLU A 1099 27.48 5.84 -30.26
C GLU A 1099 26.05 5.33 -30.06
N ALA A 1100 25.12 6.16 -29.59
CA ALA A 1100 23.71 5.80 -29.45
C ALA A 1100 23.09 5.36 -30.79
N CYS A 1101 23.36 6.10 -31.87
CA CYS A 1101 22.92 5.74 -33.22
C CYS A 1101 23.60 4.45 -33.71
N ALA A 1102 24.88 4.24 -33.40
CA ALA A 1102 25.58 2.99 -33.72
C ALA A 1102 24.91 1.78 -33.04
N ILE A 1103 24.54 1.90 -31.76
CA ILE A 1103 23.78 0.87 -31.04
C ILE A 1103 22.45 0.62 -31.73
N TYR A 1104 21.65 1.65 -32.04
CA TYR A 1104 20.37 1.49 -32.73
C TYR A 1104 20.53 0.72 -34.05
N GLN A 1105 21.46 1.16 -34.92
CA GLN A 1105 21.73 0.49 -36.20
C GLN A 1105 22.06 -0.99 -36.02
N ILE A 1106 23.06 -1.34 -35.19
CA ILE A 1106 23.51 -2.73 -34.98
C ILE A 1106 22.37 -3.62 -34.45
N VAL A 1107 21.61 -3.11 -33.48
CA VAL A 1107 20.55 -3.87 -32.80
C VAL A 1107 19.36 -4.07 -33.74
N CYS A 1108 18.96 -3.05 -34.50
CA CYS A 1108 17.86 -3.15 -35.44
C CYS A 1108 18.24 -3.98 -36.68
N GLU A 1109 19.46 -3.87 -37.21
CA GLU A 1109 20.00 -4.79 -38.24
C GLU A 1109 19.93 -6.26 -37.77
N SER A 1110 20.33 -6.53 -36.53
CA SER A 1110 20.21 -7.84 -35.88
C SER A 1110 18.76 -8.30 -35.69
N ALA A 1111 17.86 -7.39 -35.32
CA ALA A 1111 16.44 -7.67 -35.12
C ALA A 1111 15.73 -8.02 -36.44
N VAL A 1112 16.02 -7.28 -37.52
CA VAL A 1112 15.57 -7.56 -38.90
C VAL A 1112 16.04 -8.95 -39.33
N ALA A 1113 17.35 -9.22 -39.24
CA ALA A 1113 17.92 -10.50 -39.64
C ALA A 1113 17.32 -11.69 -38.88
N ALA A 1114 17.03 -11.52 -37.59
CA ALA A 1114 16.40 -12.54 -36.75
C ALA A 1114 14.86 -12.57 -36.83
N LYS A 1115 14.22 -11.63 -37.54
CA LYS A 1115 12.76 -11.39 -37.55
C LYS A 1115 12.13 -11.29 -36.14
N LYS A 1116 12.83 -10.66 -35.20
CA LYS A 1116 12.44 -10.59 -33.77
C LYS A 1116 12.46 -9.13 -33.26
N PRO A 1117 11.32 -8.41 -33.25
CA PRO A 1117 11.26 -7.01 -32.83
C PRO A 1117 11.69 -6.81 -31.37
N GLY A 1118 11.48 -7.81 -30.51
CA GLY A 1118 11.95 -7.80 -29.12
C GLY A 1118 13.47 -7.65 -28.95
N LYS A 1119 14.29 -7.90 -29.98
CA LYS A 1119 15.74 -7.65 -29.93
C LYS A 1119 16.08 -6.15 -29.91
N CYS A 1120 15.20 -5.28 -30.42
CA CYS A 1120 15.34 -3.81 -30.35
C CYS A 1120 15.36 -3.25 -28.91
N SER A 1121 14.98 -4.06 -27.92
CA SER A 1121 14.99 -3.68 -26.49
C SER A 1121 16.34 -3.20 -25.96
N PHE A 1122 17.47 -3.75 -26.44
CA PHE A 1122 18.80 -3.32 -25.97
C PHE A 1122 19.07 -1.84 -26.30
N ALA A 1123 18.77 -1.42 -27.54
CA ALA A 1123 18.96 -0.04 -27.97
C ALA A 1123 18.12 0.93 -27.12
N TRP A 1124 16.83 0.65 -26.94
CA TRP A 1124 15.94 1.55 -26.19
C TRP A 1124 16.11 1.50 -24.67
N LYS A 1125 16.63 0.40 -24.07
CA LYS A 1125 16.94 0.33 -22.63
C LYS A 1125 18.32 0.90 -22.26
N VAL A 1126 19.29 0.88 -23.17
CA VAL A 1126 20.63 1.48 -22.96
C VAL A 1126 20.71 2.89 -23.51
N ALA A 1127 20.53 3.04 -24.84
CA ALA A 1127 20.73 4.29 -25.58
C ALA A 1127 19.46 5.16 -25.70
N GLY A 1128 18.28 4.64 -25.33
CA GLY A 1128 16.99 5.29 -25.60
C GLY A 1128 16.84 6.74 -25.11
N HIS A 1129 17.47 7.09 -23.98
CA HIS A 1129 17.49 8.47 -23.48
C HIS A 1129 18.25 9.41 -24.43
N ALA A 1130 19.44 9.01 -24.87
CA ALA A 1130 20.24 9.76 -25.84
C ALA A 1130 19.60 9.79 -27.24
N LEU A 1131 18.99 8.69 -27.68
CA LEU A 1131 18.25 8.62 -28.95
C LEU A 1131 17.06 9.61 -28.97
N CYS A 1132 16.28 9.66 -27.89
CA CYS A 1132 15.19 10.64 -27.73
C CYS A 1132 15.72 12.08 -27.75
N HIS A 1133 16.78 12.37 -26.99
CA HIS A 1133 17.36 13.72 -26.93
C HIS A 1133 18.01 14.14 -28.26
N PHE A 1134 18.53 13.20 -29.04
CA PHE A 1134 19.07 13.46 -30.37
C PHE A 1134 17.96 13.88 -31.36
N LEU A 1135 16.85 13.15 -31.44
CA LEU A 1135 15.70 13.55 -32.29
C LEU A 1135 15.11 14.91 -31.87
N ALA A 1136 15.04 15.18 -30.57
CA ALA A 1136 14.57 16.46 -30.04
C ALA A 1136 15.50 17.65 -30.37
N LEU A 1137 16.76 17.38 -30.76
CA LEU A 1137 17.72 18.40 -31.22
C LEU A 1137 17.78 18.52 -32.76
N GLU A 1138 17.51 17.45 -33.52
CA GLU A 1138 17.48 17.53 -34.99
C GLU A 1138 16.17 18.05 -35.56
N THR A 1139 15.06 17.93 -34.82
CA THR A 1139 13.74 18.30 -35.36
C THR A 1139 13.49 19.81 -35.40
N GLU A 1140 14.20 20.64 -34.62
CA GLU A 1140 14.07 22.11 -34.61
C GLU A 1140 15.36 22.82 -34.14
N ASP A 1141 15.51 24.12 -34.47
CA ASP A 1141 16.54 25.04 -33.94
C ASP A 1141 16.35 25.39 -32.44
N GLY A 1142 16.00 24.39 -31.62
CA GLY A 1142 16.01 24.44 -30.15
C GLY A 1142 14.85 25.19 -29.46
N LYS A 1143 13.68 25.35 -30.10
CA LYS A 1143 12.62 26.26 -29.59
C LYS A 1143 11.23 25.67 -29.28
N VAL A 1144 10.85 24.45 -29.68
CA VAL A 1144 9.61 23.79 -29.21
C VAL A 1144 9.90 22.38 -28.66
N LEU A 1145 9.30 22.06 -27.50
CA LEU A 1145 9.54 20.80 -26.77
C LEU A 1145 8.63 19.61 -27.16
N VAL A 1146 7.86 19.73 -28.24
CA VAL A 1146 7.16 18.63 -28.90
C VAL A 1146 7.29 18.89 -30.41
N PRO A 1147 7.92 17.99 -31.21
CA PRO A 1147 8.18 18.26 -32.61
C PRO A 1147 6.92 18.67 -33.37
N LEU A 1148 7.04 19.68 -34.23
CA LEU A 1148 5.91 20.30 -34.92
C LEU A 1148 5.05 19.31 -35.74
N SER A 1149 5.57 18.13 -36.10
CA SER A 1149 4.85 16.97 -36.66
C SER A 1149 3.92 16.31 -35.63
N VAL A 1150 4.44 15.91 -34.46
CA VAL A 1150 3.69 15.33 -33.35
C VAL A 1150 2.65 16.32 -32.82
N ALA A 1151 3.03 17.59 -32.66
CA ALA A 1151 2.13 18.65 -32.24
C ALA A 1151 0.97 18.85 -33.25
N LYS A 1152 1.24 18.81 -34.57
CA LYS A 1152 0.19 18.82 -35.60
C LYS A 1152 -0.75 17.62 -35.45
N ASN A 1153 -0.22 16.40 -35.35
CA ASN A 1153 -1.02 15.18 -35.24
C ASN A 1153 -1.95 15.18 -34.00
N LEU A 1154 -1.46 15.64 -32.85
CA LEU A 1154 -2.24 15.78 -31.61
C LEU A 1154 -3.30 16.90 -31.72
N LEU A 1155 -3.03 17.97 -32.47
CA LEU A 1155 -3.95 19.10 -32.65
C LEU A 1155 -5.00 18.86 -33.76
N THR A 1156 -4.70 18.10 -34.81
CA THR A 1156 -5.66 17.81 -35.88
C THR A 1156 -6.86 16.99 -35.42
N ASN A 1157 -6.68 16.12 -34.42
CA ASN A 1157 -7.77 15.32 -33.87
C ASN A 1157 -8.67 16.08 -32.88
N ARG A 1158 -8.21 17.22 -32.31
CA ARG A 1158 -9.02 18.10 -31.43
C ARG A 1158 -9.97 19.05 -32.18
N LYS A 1159 -10.23 18.79 -33.46
CA LYS A 1159 -11.13 19.59 -34.34
C LYS A 1159 -12.20 18.72 -35.02
N LYS A 1160 -12.52 17.56 -34.44
CA LYS A 1160 -13.67 16.73 -34.78
C LYS A 1160 -14.58 16.60 -33.56
#